data_AF-A0A925N0G3-F1
#
_entry.id   AF-A0A925N0G3-F1
#
_cell.length_a   1.000
_cell.length_b   1.000
_cell.length_c   1.000
_cell.angle_alpha   90.00
_cell.angle_beta   90.00
_cell.angle_gamma   90.00
#
_symmetry.space_group_name_H-M   'P 1'
#
loop_
_entity.id
_entity.type
_entity.pdbx_description
1 polymer ?
#
loop_
_entity_poly.entity_id
_entity_poly.type
_entity_poly.pdbx_seq_one_letter_code
_entity_poly.pdbx_strand_id
1 'polypeptide(L)'
;MSLRDYDRKRRFDRTPEPAGDAPAQRGRRPTFVVQLHRAKVRHYDFRLEVDGVLKSWAVPKGPSLRVGEKRLAVQVEDHPLSYGGFEGEIPHGNYGAGHVLVFDHGVWSADGEPLEAIAAGKLNFVLHGEKLRGAWKLVRTGMRGGRGGGKPQWLLLKHDDEYAQDAEADDLVDVEPGPESSAEAGRVWISGEGERKASRKKPVAGQDIVSRRAAKSTAAARKQVAAKKKTATRRKPRRNDAAWAKRASALEGARARPFPAGFKPELAVLREAPPPGDHWLHEVKWDGYRMLADVVDGTVKLRSRNNLDWTPDFPEIVEAISALPVGEAHLDGELVALDAKGLSDFALLQRTLQGTSNATLRYVVFDLPGVAGVDLSRTPLIERKQLLHDLLDTSPRDELVYSGHVVGHGAEVFAASGKEGLEGILCKRIDAHYSQSRNAQWVKVKHAQSDEFAIVGYTAPRGARTGFGSLLMAVADKGHLRYAGRVGTGYDDATLRKLLAQLKPLQRKTATVELPAHLPYDKRDNGNVHWVEPKLVAEVAFRGWGKEGLLRQASFQRLRIDKTVEDLGMASRSTASKKTGAATKKVATKVATKATKKAASAEVEISSPDRLVYKGAKISKGDVADYYRGVADWILPQLANRPLSLVRCPDGADGQCFFQKHHAATLGANVQAISLKQKSGAE
;
A
#
# COMPACT_ATOMS: atom_id res chain seq x y z
N MET A 1 -4.72 22.36 3.58
CA MET A 1 -5.30 23.59 4.19
C MET A 1 -5.53 23.35 5.69
N SER A 2 -5.90 24.34 6.50
CA SER A 2 -5.95 24.20 7.97
C SER A 2 -7.36 24.21 8.56
N LEU A 3 -7.60 23.35 9.57
CA LEU A 3 -8.85 23.25 10.34
C LEU A 3 -9.23 24.50 11.15
N ARG A 4 -8.38 25.54 11.19
CA ARG A 4 -8.62 26.82 11.91
C ARG A 4 -10.02 27.42 11.70
N ASP A 5 -10.59 27.28 10.51
CA ASP A 5 -11.94 27.79 10.19
C ASP A 5 -13.08 26.91 10.70
N TYR A 6 -12.81 25.63 10.97
CA TYR A 6 -13.68 24.71 11.70
C TYR A 6 -13.56 24.99 13.21
N ASP A 7 -12.34 24.97 13.75
CA ASP A 7 -12.06 25.16 15.18
C ASP A 7 -12.62 26.49 15.71
N ARG A 8 -12.41 27.60 14.96
CA ARG A 8 -12.91 28.94 15.34
C ARG A 8 -14.44 29.05 15.40
N LYS A 9 -15.17 28.12 14.76
CA LYS A 9 -16.65 28.14 14.72
C LYS A 9 -17.30 27.28 15.80
N ARG A 10 -16.56 26.32 16.37
CA ARG A 10 -17.07 25.38 17.37
C ARG A 10 -16.77 25.89 18.79
N ARG A 11 -17.56 25.40 19.73
CA ARG A 11 -17.35 25.52 21.17
C ARG A 11 -17.43 24.14 21.77
N PHE A 12 -16.30 23.44 21.80
CA PHE A 12 -16.21 22.03 22.23
C PHE A 12 -16.57 21.82 23.72
N ASP A 13 -16.79 22.90 24.48
CA ASP A 13 -17.45 22.91 25.79
C ASP A 13 -18.99 22.77 25.74
N ARG A 14 -19.61 22.82 24.54
CA ARG A 14 -21.06 22.96 24.31
C ARG A 14 -21.62 22.18 23.12
N THR A 15 -20.77 21.47 22.38
CA THR A 15 -21.16 20.66 21.22
C THR A 15 -20.51 19.27 21.34
N PRO A 16 -21.21 18.17 20.98
CA PRO A 16 -20.62 16.84 20.93
C PRO A 16 -19.76 16.60 19.68
N GLU A 17 -19.62 17.60 18.79
CA GLU A 17 -18.72 17.50 17.64
C GLU A 17 -17.24 17.33 18.07
N PRO A 18 -16.46 16.47 17.39
CA PRO A 18 -15.04 16.25 17.72
C PRO A 18 -14.15 17.47 17.39
N ALA A 19 -13.07 17.63 18.13
CA ALA A 19 -12.07 18.67 17.89
C ALA A 19 -11.18 18.37 16.66
N GLY A 20 -10.32 19.32 16.30
CA GLY A 20 -9.30 19.14 15.25
C GLY A 20 -8.24 18.09 15.59
N ASP A 21 -8.55 16.82 15.30
CA ASP A 21 -7.72 15.66 15.64
C ASP A 21 -6.44 15.48 14.79
N ALA A 22 -5.60 14.53 15.22
CA ALA A 22 -4.36 14.13 14.56
C ALA A 22 -4.57 13.63 13.11
N PRO A 23 -3.58 13.80 12.22
CA PRO A 23 -3.70 13.42 10.81
C PRO A 23 -3.86 11.90 10.59
N ALA A 24 -4.48 11.55 9.47
CA ALA A 24 -4.85 10.18 9.05
C ALA A 24 -3.83 9.07 9.36
N GLN A 25 -4.34 7.87 9.65
CA GLN A 25 -3.54 6.64 9.60
C GLN A 25 -3.03 6.41 8.17
N ARG A 26 -1.75 6.71 7.95
CA ARG A 26 -1.10 6.73 6.63
C ARG A 26 -1.09 5.34 6.00
N GLY A 27 -1.55 5.24 4.75
CA GLY A 27 -1.53 4.00 3.96
C GLY A 27 -2.89 3.36 3.70
N ARG A 28 -3.97 3.92 4.26
CA ARG A 28 -5.37 3.59 3.95
C ARG A 28 -5.87 4.37 2.73
N ARG A 29 -6.90 3.85 2.06
CA ARG A 29 -7.62 4.59 1.00
C ARG A 29 -8.32 5.81 1.59
N PRO A 30 -8.40 6.94 0.85
CA PRO A 30 -9.11 8.10 1.33
C PRO A 30 -10.60 7.82 1.42
N THR A 31 -11.19 8.27 2.52
CA THR A 31 -12.59 8.06 2.86
C THR A 31 -13.50 9.14 2.29
N PHE A 32 -14.76 8.79 2.06
CA PHE A 32 -15.84 9.74 1.86
C PHE A 32 -16.96 9.50 2.86
N VAL A 33 -17.73 10.55 3.13
CA VAL A 33 -18.94 10.48 3.95
C VAL A 33 -19.96 11.46 3.42
N VAL A 34 -21.24 11.08 3.53
CA VAL A 34 -22.37 11.97 3.33
C VAL A 34 -23.21 11.95 4.60
N GLN A 35 -23.41 13.10 5.22
CA GLN A 35 -24.23 13.26 6.42
C GLN A 35 -25.57 13.93 6.06
N LEU A 36 -26.70 13.34 6.46
CA LEU A 36 -28.01 13.99 6.43
C LEU A 36 -28.12 14.92 7.64
N HIS A 37 -28.26 16.22 7.38
CA HIS A 37 -28.23 17.27 8.38
C HIS A 37 -29.59 17.98 8.45
N ARG A 38 -30.36 17.68 9.50
CA ARG A 38 -31.65 18.31 9.85
C ARG A 38 -31.43 19.61 10.64
N ALA A 39 -30.68 20.55 10.05
CA ALA A 39 -30.59 21.93 10.52
C ALA A 39 -31.90 22.71 10.22
N LYS A 40 -31.89 24.04 10.40
CA LYS A 40 -32.99 24.96 9.98
C LYS A 40 -33.53 24.71 8.56
N VAL A 41 -32.70 24.16 7.68
CA VAL A 41 -33.10 23.58 6.39
C VAL A 41 -32.39 22.23 6.26
N ARG A 42 -33.14 21.16 5.96
CA ARG A 42 -32.61 19.82 5.64
C ARG A 42 -31.64 19.92 4.45
N HIS A 43 -30.45 19.36 4.60
CA HIS A 43 -29.47 19.25 3.52
C HIS A 43 -28.57 18.03 3.76
N TYR A 44 -27.79 17.66 2.75
CA TYR A 44 -26.77 16.62 2.87
C TYR A 44 -25.38 17.26 2.82
N ASP A 45 -24.56 17.08 3.85
CA ASP A 45 -23.15 17.45 3.83
C ASP A 45 -22.35 16.34 3.14
N PHE A 46 -21.94 16.58 1.90
CA PHE A 46 -21.10 15.69 1.11
C PHE A 46 -19.62 16.00 1.37
N ARG A 47 -18.81 14.99 1.74
CA ARG A 47 -17.41 15.19 2.14
C ARG A 47 -16.44 14.16 1.54
N LEU A 48 -15.25 14.62 1.17
CA LEU A 48 -14.14 13.83 0.61
C LEU A 48 -12.84 14.06 1.41
N GLU A 49 -12.17 13.00 1.84
CA GLU A 49 -10.83 13.07 2.45
C GLU A 49 -9.76 13.47 1.42
N VAL A 50 -9.18 14.67 1.54
CA VAL A 50 -8.04 15.14 0.74
C VAL A 50 -7.07 15.89 1.65
N ASP A 51 -5.77 15.65 1.52
CA ASP A 51 -4.73 16.35 2.31
C ASP A 51 -4.95 16.17 3.84
N GLY A 52 -5.45 14.99 4.25
CA GLY A 52 -5.70 14.63 5.65
C GLY A 52 -6.88 15.34 6.32
N VAL A 53 -7.79 15.96 5.55
CA VAL A 53 -9.00 16.63 6.05
C VAL A 53 -10.21 16.37 5.14
N LEU A 54 -11.42 16.48 5.68
CA LEU A 54 -12.68 16.33 4.93
C LEU A 54 -13.04 17.62 4.18
N LYS A 55 -12.74 17.68 2.88
CA LYS A 55 -13.26 18.71 1.96
C LYS A 55 -14.77 18.56 1.88
N SER A 56 -15.51 19.63 2.17
CA SER A 56 -16.93 19.54 2.49
C SER A 56 -17.79 20.47 1.62
N TRP A 57 -18.97 19.98 1.22
CA TRP A 57 -19.97 20.72 0.45
C TRP A 57 -21.38 20.42 0.97
N ALA A 58 -22.15 21.47 1.27
CA ALA A 58 -23.57 21.34 1.59
C ALA A 58 -24.40 21.20 0.30
N VAL A 59 -25.16 20.12 0.18
CA VAL A 59 -25.97 19.75 -1.00
C VAL A 59 -27.46 19.72 -0.60
N PRO A 60 -28.24 20.80 -0.84
CA PRO A 60 -29.59 20.94 -0.27
C PRO A 60 -30.61 19.87 -0.71
N LYS A 61 -30.46 19.31 -1.92
CA LYS A 61 -31.29 18.23 -2.47
C LYS A 61 -30.59 16.86 -2.46
N GLY A 62 -29.50 16.72 -1.71
CA GLY A 62 -28.65 15.54 -1.72
C GLY A 62 -27.99 15.22 -3.08
N PRO A 63 -27.13 14.19 -3.13
CA PRO A 63 -26.73 13.57 -4.38
C PRO A 63 -27.94 13.02 -5.16
N SER A 64 -27.84 12.95 -6.48
CA SER A 64 -28.79 12.26 -7.34
C SER A 64 -28.07 11.15 -8.09
N LEU A 65 -28.71 9.99 -8.26
CA LEU A 65 -28.15 8.90 -9.08
C LEU A 65 -28.59 8.99 -10.56
N ARG A 66 -29.39 10.02 -10.89
CA ARG A 66 -29.84 10.34 -12.25
C ARG A 66 -28.70 10.96 -13.06
N VAL A 67 -28.40 10.38 -14.23
CA VAL A 67 -27.43 10.96 -15.17
C VAL A 67 -27.89 12.33 -15.66
N GLY A 68 -26.98 13.31 -15.69
CA GLY A 68 -27.24 14.64 -16.22
C GLY A 68 -27.94 15.62 -15.25
N GLU A 69 -28.49 15.12 -14.14
CA GLU A 69 -29.05 15.97 -13.07
C GLU A 69 -27.94 16.76 -12.35
N LYS A 70 -28.23 18.03 -12.01
CA LYS A 70 -27.22 19.01 -11.56
C LYS A 70 -27.50 19.47 -10.14
N ARG A 71 -26.85 18.84 -9.15
CA ARG A 71 -27.06 19.16 -7.74
C ARG A 71 -26.13 20.27 -7.26
N LEU A 72 -26.70 21.38 -6.78
CA LEU A 72 -25.96 22.49 -6.19
C LEU A 72 -25.24 22.01 -4.92
N ALA A 73 -23.91 22.18 -4.90
CA ALA A 73 -23.02 21.83 -3.81
C ALA A 73 -22.27 23.09 -3.34
N VAL A 74 -22.62 23.63 -2.18
CA VAL A 74 -22.00 24.86 -1.65
C VAL A 74 -20.80 24.50 -0.78
N GLN A 75 -19.60 24.86 -1.21
CA GLN A 75 -18.37 24.50 -0.49
C GLN A 75 -18.32 25.18 0.88
N VAL A 76 -18.12 24.38 1.94
CA VAL A 76 -17.98 24.85 3.32
C VAL A 76 -16.53 24.65 3.81
N GLU A 77 -16.26 24.97 5.06
CA GLU A 77 -14.97 24.74 5.70
C GLU A 77 -14.54 23.25 5.70
N ASP A 78 -13.23 23.00 5.66
CA ASP A 78 -12.66 21.66 5.85
C ASP A 78 -12.96 21.15 7.28
N HIS A 79 -13.35 19.88 7.43
CA HIS A 79 -13.65 19.26 8.75
C HIS A 79 -12.57 18.21 9.13
N PRO A 80 -12.34 17.90 10.42
CA PRO A 80 -11.44 16.83 10.83
C PRO A 80 -11.98 15.45 10.41
N LEU A 81 -11.10 14.47 10.26
CA LEU A 81 -11.48 13.12 9.81
C LEU A 81 -12.40 12.39 10.82
N SER A 82 -12.20 12.64 12.11
CA SER A 82 -13.07 12.16 13.19
C SER A 82 -14.52 12.64 13.08
N TYR A 83 -14.76 13.78 12.42
CA TYR A 83 -16.12 14.27 12.13
C TYR A 83 -16.89 13.34 11.18
N GLY A 84 -16.21 12.52 10.39
CA GLY A 84 -16.87 11.60 9.46
C GLY A 84 -17.66 10.48 10.15
N GLY A 85 -17.32 10.15 11.40
CA GLY A 85 -18.10 9.22 12.22
C GLY A 85 -19.10 9.89 13.17
N PHE A 86 -19.33 11.20 13.04
CA PHE A 86 -20.24 11.93 13.94
C PHE A 86 -21.71 11.78 13.54
N GLU A 87 -22.51 11.33 14.52
CA GLU A 87 -23.97 11.34 14.52
C GLU A 87 -24.48 11.89 15.85
N GLY A 88 -25.65 12.53 15.85
CA GLY A 88 -26.31 13.04 17.05
C GLY A 88 -26.87 14.46 16.90
N GLU A 89 -27.28 15.05 18.02
CA GLU A 89 -27.87 16.39 18.07
C GLU A 89 -26.81 17.46 18.37
N ILE A 90 -26.66 18.45 17.50
CA ILE A 90 -25.84 19.64 17.75
C ILE A 90 -26.72 20.67 18.48
N PRO A 91 -26.46 21.01 19.77
CA PRO A 91 -27.43 21.75 20.58
C PRO A 91 -27.72 23.17 20.07
N HIS A 92 -28.97 23.62 20.23
CA HIS A 92 -29.42 24.93 19.77
C HIS A 92 -28.57 26.08 20.35
N GLY A 93 -28.15 27.00 19.47
CA GLY A 93 -27.23 28.09 19.79
C GLY A 93 -25.78 27.84 19.37
N ASN A 94 -25.40 26.58 19.08
CA ASN A 94 -24.14 26.28 18.40
C ASN A 94 -24.23 26.56 16.88
N TYR A 95 -23.07 26.73 16.24
CA TYR A 95 -22.98 26.81 14.79
C TYR A 95 -23.30 25.42 14.19
N GLY A 96 -24.26 25.37 13.27
CA GLY A 96 -24.71 24.09 12.70
C GLY A 96 -25.68 23.30 13.60
N ALA A 97 -26.42 23.96 14.50
CA ALA A 97 -27.39 23.28 15.36
C ALA A 97 -28.50 22.54 14.56
N GLY A 98 -28.82 21.33 15.04
CA GLY A 98 -29.73 20.37 14.42
C GLY A 98 -29.22 18.92 14.50
N HIS A 99 -30.01 17.99 13.97
CA HIS A 99 -29.69 16.56 14.00
C HIS A 99 -28.79 16.15 12.83
N VAL A 100 -27.78 15.32 13.08
CA VAL A 100 -26.83 14.79 12.08
C VAL A 100 -26.86 13.26 12.10
N LEU A 101 -27.03 12.65 10.92
CA LEU A 101 -26.95 11.21 10.69
C LEU A 101 -26.00 10.92 9.53
N VAL A 102 -25.28 9.80 9.54
CA VAL A 102 -24.49 9.32 8.41
C VAL A 102 -25.44 8.66 7.41
N PHE A 103 -25.62 9.29 6.25
CA PHE A 103 -26.45 8.76 5.17
C PHE A 103 -25.76 7.62 4.42
N ASP A 104 -24.48 7.82 4.08
CA ASP A 104 -23.62 6.85 3.39
C ASP A 104 -22.14 7.17 3.66
N HIS A 105 -21.28 6.16 3.61
CA HIS A 105 -19.83 6.32 3.78
C HIS A 105 -19.08 5.21 3.04
N GLY A 106 -17.78 5.41 2.82
CA GLY A 106 -16.93 4.39 2.18
C GLY A 106 -15.58 4.96 1.76
N VAL A 107 -14.98 4.36 0.75
CA VAL A 107 -13.72 4.84 0.14
C VAL A 107 -13.97 5.41 -1.25
N TRP A 108 -13.04 6.25 -1.72
CA TRP A 108 -13.13 6.85 -3.05
C TRP A 108 -11.77 6.94 -3.74
N SER A 109 -11.79 7.30 -5.02
CA SER A 109 -10.60 7.54 -5.83
C SER A 109 -10.85 8.55 -6.95
N ALA A 110 -9.81 9.16 -7.48
CA ALA A 110 -9.82 9.98 -8.69
C ALA A 110 -8.55 9.71 -9.50
N ASP A 111 -8.51 10.17 -10.75
CA ASP A 111 -7.30 10.09 -11.58
C ASP A 111 -6.49 11.39 -11.46
N GLY A 112 -5.26 11.27 -10.97
CA GLY A 112 -4.37 12.39 -10.68
C GLY A 112 -4.52 12.93 -9.25
N GLU A 113 -3.91 14.09 -8.98
CA GLU A 113 -3.88 14.70 -7.64
C GLU A 113 -5.19 15.42 -7.30
N PRO A 114 -6.02 14.94 -6.34
CA PRO A 114 -7.35 15.49 -6.13
C PRO A 114 -7.34 16.92 -5.57
N LEU A 115 -6.28 17.30 -4.85
CA LEU A 115 -6.11 18.66 -4.33
C LEU A 115 -5.92 19.68 -5.48
N GLU A 116 -5.18 19.30 -6.53
CA GLU A 116 -4.98 20.13 -7.72
C GLU A 116 -6.26 20.21 -8.56
N ALA A 117 -6.97 19.08 -8.74
CA ALA A 117 -8.27 19.03 -9.40
C ALA A 117 -9.34 19.90 -8.71
N ILE A 118 -9.36 19.92 -7.37
CA ILE A 118 -10.22 20.81 -6.57
C ILE A 118 -9.79 22.28 -6.71
N ALA A 119 -8.48 22.57 -6.74
CA ALA A 119 -7.99 23.93 -6.97
C ALA A 119 -8.35 24.46 -8.38
N ALA A 120 -8.26 23.60 -9.39
CA ALA A 120 -8.66 23.87 -10.78
C ALA A 120 -10.19 23.93 -10.98
N GLY A 121 -10.99 23.59 -9.96
CA GLY A 121 -12.45 23.67 -10.00
C GLY A 121 -13.15 22.53 -10.76
N LYS A 122 -12.48 21.40 -11.01
CA LYS A 122 -13.05 20.24 -11.72
C LYS A 122 -12.42 18.95 -11.21
N LEU A 123 -13.20 18.15 -10.48
CA LEU A 123 -12.83 16.81 -10.01
C LEU A 123 -13.77 15.78 -10.65
N ASN A 124 -13.22 14.74 -11.28
CA ASN A 124 -13.92 13.49 -11.56
C ASN A 124 -13.47 12.48 -10.49
N PHE A 125 -14.35 11.61 -10.00
CA PHE A 125 -14.03 10.65 -8.95
C PHE A 125 -14.96 9.43 -8.96
N VAL A 126 -14.57 8.33 -8.31
CA VAL A 126 -15.35 7.10 -8.12
C VAL A 126 -15.61 6.89 -6.64
N LEU A 127 -16.86 6.57 -6.28
CA LEU A 127 -17.28 6.23 -4.90
C LEU A 127 -17.51 4.73 -4.75
N HIS A 128 -17.14 4.20 -3.59
CA HIS A 128 -17.37 2.81 -3.18
C HIS A 128 -18.10 2.76 -1.82
N GLY A 129 -19.32 3.30 -1.75
CA GLY A 129 -20.19 3.25 -0.56
C GLY A 129 -21.21 2.11 -0.58
N GLU A 130 -22.15 2.14 0.36
CA GLU A 130 -23.32 1.26 0.31
C GLU A 130 -24.36 1.80 -0.68
N LYS A 131 -24.61 3.11 -0.65
CA LYS A 131 -25.67 3.78 -1.45
C LYS A 131 -25.12 4.53 -2.65
N LEU A 132 -23.99 5.21 -2.50
CA LEU A 132 -23.37 6.03 -3.53
C LEU A 132 -22.17 5.27 -4.11
N ARG A 133 -22.33 4.82 -5.36
CA ARG A 133 -21.37 4.00 -6.09
C ARG A 133 -21.10 4.58 -7.48
N GLY A 134 -20.09 4.04 -8.15
CA GLY A 134 -19.73 4.41 -9.53
C GLY A 134 -19.06 5.78 -9.61
N ALA A 135 -19.02 6.34 -10.82
CA ALA A 135 -18.35 7.58 -11.14
C ALA A 135 -19.24 8.83 -10.97
N TRP A 136 -18.60 9.91 -10.50
CA TRP A 136 -19.19 11.19 -10.12
C TRP A 136 -18.29 12.35 -10.54
N LYS A 137 -18.85 13.56 -10.50
CA LYS A 137 -18.17 14.78 -10.93
C LYS A 137 -18.56 15.99 -10.10
N LEU A 138 -17.56 16.77 -9.67
CA LEU A 138 -17.71 18.08 -9.05
C LEU A 138 -17.13 19.15 -9.97
N VAL A 139 -17.94 20.17 -10.30
CA VAL A 139 -17.52 21.32 -11.13
C VAL A 139 -17.85 22.63 -10.44
N ARG A 140 -16.85 23.49 -10.18
CA ARG A 140 -17.04 24.83 -9.63
C ARG A 140 -17.68 25.74 -10.67
N THR A 141 -18.68 26.52 -10.28
CA THR A 141 -19.32 27.49 -11.18
C THR A 141 -18.58 28.84 -11.14
N GLY A 142 -18.71 29.63 -12.20
CA GLY A 142 -18.22 31.03 -12.22
C GLY A 142 -18.99 31.97 -11.29
N MET A 143 -20.10 31.51 -10.70
CA MET A 143 -20.92 32.28 -9.77
C MET A 143 -20.26 32.33 -8.39
N ARG A 144 -19.46 33.38 -8.16
CA ARG A 144 -19.27 33.89 -6.79
C ARG A 144 -20.63 34.31 -6.24
N GLY A 145 -20.94 33.93 -5.00
CA GLY A 145 -22.16 34.39 -4.33
C GLY A 145 -22.24 35.92 -4.34
N GLY A 146 -23.42 36.47 -4.65
CA GLY A 146 -23.63 37.87 -5.04
C GLY A 146 -23.06 38.90 -4.07
N ARG A 147 -22.71 40.09 -4.63
CA ARG A 147 -22.15 41.30 -3.97
C ARG A 147 -21.83 41.13 -2.47
N GLY A 148 -20.71 40.48 -2.17
CA GLY A 148 -20.31 40.17 -0.79
C GLY A 148 -19.27 39.07 -0.63
N GLY A 149 -18.95 38.30 -1.68
CA GLY A 149 -17.93 37.26 -1.63
C GLY A 149 -18.43 35.94 -1.03
N GLY A 150 -19.64 35.51 -1.42
CA GLY A 150 -20.25 34.29 -0.90
C GLY A 150 -19.45 33.01 -1.22
N LYS A 151 -19.69 31.96 -0.41
CA LYS A 151 -19.03 30.64 -0.49
C LYS A 151 -18.98 30.08 -1.94
N PRO A 152 -17.89 29.42 -2.36
CA PRO A 152 -17.79 28.88 -3.72
C PRO A 152 -18.89 27.87 -4.04
N GLN A 153 -19.60 28.07 -5.15
CA GLN A 153 -20.64 27.16 -5.61
C GLN A 153 -20.07 26.12 -6.58
N TRP A 154 -20.55 24.89 -6.44
CA TRP A 154 -20.21 23.75 -7.28
C TRP A 154 -21.49 23.05 -7.75
N LEU A 155 -21.35 22.22 -8.78
CA LEU A 155 -22.34 21.24 -9.21
C LEU A 155 -21.78 19.84 -8.99
N LEU A 156 -22.50 19.00 -8.26
CA LEU A 156 -22.32 17.55 -8.17
C LEU A 156 -23.20 16.88 -9.24
N LEU A 157 -22.62 15.95 -10.00
CA LEU A 157 -23.30 15.17 -11.04
C LEU A 157 -22.88 13.71 -10.97
N LYS A 158 -23.79 12.79 -11.29
CA LYS A 158 -23.53 11.37 -11.53
C LYS A 158 -23.11 11.14 -12.99
N HIS A 159 -22.10 10.30 -13.22
CA HIS A 159 -21.75 9.81 -14.57
C HIS A 159 -22.62 8.62 -14.98
N ASP A 160 -22.68 8.36 -16.29
CA ASP A 160 -23.35 7.19 -16.87
C ASP A 160 -22.47 5.95 -16.66
N ASP A 161 -22.93 5.00 -15.85
CA ASP A 161 -22.28 3.72 -15.51
C ASP A 161 -23.30 2.73 -14.89
N GLU A 162 -22.87 1.53 -14.52
CA GLU A 162 -23.73 0.46 -13.98
C GLU A 162 -24.48 0.82 -12.67
N TYR A 163 -24.05 1.88 -11.95
CA TYR A 163 -24.67 2.38 -10.71
C TYR A 163 -25.56 3.62 -10.94
N ALA A 164 -25.73 4.09 -12.18
CA ALA A 164 -26.67 5.14 -12.52
C ALA A 164 -28.12 4.61 -12.45
N GLN A 165 -29.01 5.32 -11.75
CA GLN A 165 -30.40 4.89 -11.58
C GLN A 165 -31.37 6.07 -11.40
N ASP A 166 -32.65 5.81 -11.66
CA ASP A 166 -33.74 6.78 -11.53
C ASP A 166 -34.17 6.95 -10.06
N ALA A 167 -33.26 7.46 -9.22
CA ALA A 167 -33.45 7.64 -7.77
C ALA A 167 -32.68 8.85 -7.21
N GLU A 168 -33.19 9.38 -6.10
CA GLU A 168 -32.65 10.50 -5.33
C GLU A 168 -32.11 10.05 -3.96
N ALA A 169 -31.29 10.88 -3.31
CA ALA A 169 -30.81 10.57 -1.96
C ALA A 169 -31.95 10.36 -0.93
N ASP A 170 -33.05 11.13 -1.04
CA ASP A 170 -34.20 10.98 -0.15
C ASP A 170 -34.96 9.65 -0.36
N ASP A 171 -34.81 8.98 -1.52
CA ASP A 171 -35.36 7.64 -1.78
C ASP A 171 -34.55 6.51 -1.10
N LEU A 172 -33.38 6.83 -0.54
CA LEU A 172 -32.40 5.88 0.02
C LEU A 172 -32.15 6.09 1.53
N VAL A 173 -33.12 6.68 2.24
CA VAL A 173 -33.05 6.91 3.70
C VAL A 173 -33.70 5.72 4.44
N ASP A 174 -32.88 4.90 5.09
CA ASP A 174 -33.33 3.70 5.81
C ASP A 174 -34.01 4.04 7.14
N VAL A 175 -35.30 4.39 7.05
CA VAL A 175 -36.18 4.79 8.15
C VAL A 175 -35.87 6.19 8.71
N GLU A 176 -36.88 7.05 8.77
CA GLU A 176 -36.78 8.30 9.52
C GLU A 176 -37.03 8.06 11.02
N PRO A 177 -36.07 8.35 11.93
CA PRO A 177 -36.40 8.49 13.34
C PRO A 177 -37.31 9.71 13.50
N GLY A 178 -38.49 9.47 14.09
CA GLY A 178 -39.49 10.50 14.37
C GLY A 178 -39.09 11.41 15.53
N PRO A 179 -39.67 12.62 15.62
CA PRO A 179 -39.19 13.72 16.48
C PRO A 179 -39.41 13.54 18.00
N GLU A 180 -39.85 12.37 18.47
CA GLU A 180 -40.22 12.13 19.88
C GLU A 180 -39.40 11.04 20.59
N SER A 181 -38.47 10.35 19.91
CA SER A 181 -37.69 9.25 20.52
C SER A 181 -36.48 9.70 21.36
N SER A 182 -36.21 11.00 21.44
CA SER A 182 -35.01 11.60 22.06
C SER A 182 -35.04 11.68 23.60
N ALA A 183 -35.80 10.81 24.28
CA ALA A 183 -35.94 10.78 25.74
C ALA A 183 -35.18 9.61 26.42
N GLU A 184 -35.03 8.45 25.78
CA GLU A 184 -34.44 7.23 26.38
C GLU A 184 -33.38 6.55 25.49
N ALA A 185 -32.38 7.32 25.04
CA ALA A 185 -31.19 6.78 24.33
C ALA A 185 -29.85 7.02 25.08
N GLY A 186 -29.89 7.47 26.33
CA GLY A 186 -28.71 7.79 27.13
C GLY A 186 -28.08 6.61 27.86
N ARG A 187 -27.54 5.60 27.15
CA ARG A 187 -26.71 4.55 27.77
C ARG A 187 -25.44 4.21 26.98
N VAL A 188 -24.32 4.25 27.70
CA VAL A 188 -22.96 3.95 27.21
C VAL A 188 -22.80 2.45 26.96
N TRP A 189 -22.13 2.07 25.89
CA TRP A 189 -21.65 0.70 25.65
C TRP A 189 -20.46 0.37 26.56
N ILE A 190 -20.73 -0.26 27.71
CA ILE A 190 -19.74 -1.03 28.49
C ILE A 190 -20.31 -2.45 28.68
N SER A 191 -19.45 -3.45 28.49
CA SER A 191 -19.81 -4.87 28.54
C SER A 191 -20.11 -5.35 29.97
N GLY A 192 -21.20 -6.10 30.14
CA GLY A 192 -21.53 -6.84 31.36
C GLY A 192 -22.65 -7.84 31.14
N GLU A 193 -22.54 -9.03 31.72
CA GLU A 193 -23.52 -10.11 31.62
C GLU A 193 -24.67 -9.92 32.62
N GLY A 194 -25.90 -10.33 32.28
CA GLY A 194 -27.06 -10.18 33.17
C GLY A 194 -28.35 -10.82 32.64
N GLU A 195 -28.96 -11.69 33.45
CA GLU A 195 -30.06 -12.60 33.08
C GLU A 195 -31.39 -11.95 32.62
N ARG A 196 -32.22 -12.77 31.95
CA ARG A 196 -33.61 -12.46 31.57
C ARG A 196 -34.60 -12.68 32.74
N LYS A 197 -35.69 -11.89 32.78
CA LYS A 197 -37.03 -12.32 33.27
C LYS A 197 -38.13 -11.48 32.62
N ALA A 198 -39.40 -11.91 32.69
CA ALA A 198 -40.43 -11.49 31.72
C ALA A 198 -41.88 -11.40 32.25
N SER A 199 -42.67 -10.53 31.64
CA SER A 199 -44.15 -10.51 31.57
C SER A 199 -44.55 -9.76 30.28
N ARG A 200 -45.49 -10.19 29.41
CA ARG A 200 -46.94 -10.51 29.54
C ARG A 200 -47.73 -9.29 30.07
N LYS A 201 -48.59 -8.63 29.27
CA LYS A 201 -49.82 -9.20 28.67
C LYS A 201 -50.27 -8.57 27.33
N LYS A 202 -51.28 -9.23 26.71
CA LYS A 202 -51.91 -9.01 25.39
C LYS A 202 -53.17 -8.08 25.44
N PRO A 203 -53.83 -7.76 24.30
CA PRO A 203 -54.67 -6.56 24.11
C PRO A 203 -56.19 -6.83 23.91
N VAL A 204 -56.92 -5.79 23.47
CA VAL A 204 -58.32 -5.76 22.98
C VAL A 204 -58.29 -4.91 21.68
N ALA A 205 -58.60 -5.43 20.47
CA ALA A 205 -59.93 -5.55 19.81
C ALA A 205 -60.70 -4.21 19.76
N GLY A 206 -61.10 -3.65 18.62
CA GLY A 206 -62.16 -4.09 17.68
C GLY A 206 -63.29 -3.01 17.71
N GLN A 207 -64.14 -2.76 16.71
CA GLN A 207 -64.42 -3.34 15.37
C GLN A 207 -65.20 -2.31 14.50
N ASP A 208 -65.01 -2.36 13.17
CA ASP A 208 -66.01 -2.13 12.08
C ASP A 208 -66.82 -0.78 12.07
N ILE A 209 -67.68 -0.36 11.11
CA ILE A 209 -68.45 -0.98 10.01
C ILE A 209 -68.51 -0.09 8.73
N VAL A 210 -68.17 -0.70 7.58
CA VAL A 210 -68.77 -0.64 6.21
C VAL A 210 -69.59 0.59 5.73
N SER A 211 -69.27 1.06 4.51
CA SER A 211 -70.30 1.53 3.53
C SER A 211 -69.96 1.15 2.08
N ARG A 212 -70.91 1.33 1.15
CA ARG A 212 -70.92 0.84 -0.26
C ARG A 212 -71.64 1.92 -1.14
N ARG A 213 -71.57 1.99 -2.48
CA ARG A 213 -71.23 1.07 -3.60
C ARG A 213 -70.61 1.96 -4.75
N ALA A 214 -70.46 1.72 -6.06
CA ALA A 214 -70.80 0.67 -7.04
C ALA A 214 -69.88 0.74 -8.31
N ALA A 215 -70.23 -0.07 -9.33
CA ALA A 215 -69.94 -0.05 -10.79
C ALA A 215 -68.76 0.78 -11.37
N LYS A 216 -67.75 0.22 -12.06
CA LYS A 216 -67.71 -0.65 -13.28
C LYS A 216 -68.02 0.05 -14.63
N SER A 217 -66.97 0.30 -15.43
CA SER A 217 -66.86 -0.16 -16.84
C SER A 217 -65.41 0.05 -17.37
N THR A 218 -65.12 -0.29 -18.64
CA THR A 218 -63.86 -0.03 -19.39
C THR A 218 -62.56 -0.77 -18.97
N ALA A 219 -62.65 -2.02 -18.51
CA ALA A 219 -61.47 -2.88 -18.27
C ALA A 219 -61.00 -3.66 -19.52
N ALA A 220 -60.57 -2.99 -20.59
CA ALA A 220 -60.18 -3.67 -21.85
C ALA A 220 -59.11 -2.94 -22.71
N ALA A 221 -58.04 -2.36 -22.13
CA ALA A 221 -56.97 -1.72 -22.92
C ALA A 221 -55.54 -1.75 -22.31
N ARG A 222 -55.37 -1.74 -20.98
CA ARG A 222 -54.04 -1.55 -20.34
C ARG A 222 -53.33 -2.83 -19.85
N LYS A 223 -53.88 -4.01 -20.14
CA LYS A 223 -53.37 -5.31 -19.67
C LYS A 223 -52.21 -5.88 -20.50
N GLN A 224 -51.17 -5.08 -20.81
CA GLN A 224 -49.94 -5.62 -21.44
C GLN A 224 -48.61 -4.89 -21.14
N VAL A 225 -48.59 -3.72 -20.49
CA VAL A 225 -47.33 -2.98 -20.21
C VAL A 225 -46.86 -3.09 -18.75
N ALA A 226 -47.78 -3.30 -17.80
CA ALA A 226 -47.51 -3.29 -16.35
C ALA A 226 -46.91 -4.60 -15.79
N ALA A 227 -46.06 -5.30 -16.55
CA ALA A 227 -45.58 -6.65 -16.21
C ALA A 227 -44.07 -6.88 -16.41
N LYS A 228 -43.23 -5.83 -16.52
CA LYS A 228 -41.79 -6.01 -16.75
C LYS A 228 -40.86 -4.97 -16.08
N LYS A 229 -41.02 -4.74 -14.77
CA LYS A 229 -39.97 -4.24 -13.87
C LYS A 229 -40.33 -4.57 -12.41
N LYS A 230 -40.04 -5.79 -11.96
CA LYS A 230 -39.86 -6.05 -10.52
C LYS A 230 -38.48 -5.51 -10.14
N THR A 231 -38.42 -4.64 -9.14
CA THR A 231 -37.15 -4.18 -8.56
C THR A 231 -36.32 -5.37 -8.10
N ALA A 232 -35.05 -5.41 -8.53
CA ALA A 232 -34.13 -6.48 -8.21
C ALA A 232 -33.55 -6.28 -6.80
N THR A 233 -34.37 -6.50 -5.76
CA THR A 233 -33.87 -6.59 -4.39
C THR A 233 -32.84 -7.72 -4.32
N ARG A 234 -31.59 -7.35 -3.98
CA ARG A 234 -30.42 -8.23 -4.12
C ARG A 234 -30.55 -9.44 -3.19
N ARG A 235 -30.97 -10.58 -3.74
CA ARG A 235 -31.10 -11.83 -3.00
C ARG A 235 -29.73 -12.18 -2.42
N LYS A 236 -29.63 -12.33 -1.10
CA LYS A 236 -28.43 -12.89 -0.46
C LYS A 236 -28.08 -14.24 -1.12
N PRO A 237 -26.80 -14.55 -1.37
CA PRO A 237 -26.39 -15.82 -1.96
C PRO A 237 -27.00 -17.01 -1.20
N ARG A 238 -27.45 -18.03 -1.94
CA ARG A 238 -27.80 -19.32 -1.35
C ARG A 238 -26.52 -20.05 -0.98
N ARG A 239 -26.09 -19.89 0.27
CA ARG A 239 -24.98 -20.68 0.84
C ARG A 239 -25.28 -22.17 0.70
N ASN A 240 -24.24 -22.95 0.45
CA ASN A 240 -24.28 -24.39 0.21
C ASN A 240 -23.27 -25.12 1.10
N ASP A 241 -23.16 -24.67 2.36
CA ASP A 241 -22.13 -25.11 3.31
C ASP A 241 -22.09 -26.63 3.48
N ALA A 242 -23.24 -27.30 3.52
CA ALA A 242 -23.30 -28.76 3.65
C ALA A 242 -22.63 -29.51 2.47
N ALA A 243 -22.70 -28.97 1.25
CA ALA A 243 -22.02 -29.56 0.09
C ALA A 243 -20.51 -29.30 0.15
N TRP A 244 -20.10 -28.07 0.49
CA TRP A 244 -18.69 -27.70 0.62
C TRP A 244 -17.99 -28.44 1.77
N ALA A 245 -18.64 -28.55 2.94
CA ALA A 245 -18.17 -29.33 4.07
C ALA A 245 -17.99 -30.81 3.72
N LYS A 246 -18.94 -31.40 2.96
CA LYS A 246 -18.82 -32.78 2.46
C LYS A 246 -17.65 -32.96 1.49
N ARG A 247 -17.41 -32.00 0.59
CA ARG A 247 -16.26 -32.03 -0.33
C ARG A 247 -14.94 -31.91 0.44
N ALA A 248 -14.83 -30.92 1.32
CA ALA A 248 -13.64 -30.65 2.12
C ALA A 248 -13.29 -31.81 3.08
N SER A 249 -14.30 -32.42 3.72
CA SER A 249 -14.10 -33.55 4.65
C SER A 249 -13.69 -34.87 3.98
N ALA A 250 -13.69 -34.93 2.64
CA ALA A 250 -13.26 -36.11 1.88
C ALA A 250 -11.79 -36.04 1.40
N LEU A 251 -11.12 -34.91 1.65
CA LEU A 251 -9.71 -34.68 1.30
C LEU A 251 -8.76 -35.31 2.33
N GLU A 252 -7.53 -35.66 1.94
CA GLU A 252 -6.58 -36.22 2.90
C GLU A 252 -6.25 -35.20 4.01
N GLY A 253 -6.03 -35.65 5.24
CA GLY A 253 -5.63 -34.80 6.37
C GLY A 253 -6.68 -33.77 6.84
N ALA A 254 -7.83 -33.67 6.18
CA ALA A 254 -8.92 -32.76 6.53
C ALA A 254 -9.50 -33.07 7.92
N ARG A 255 -9.99 -32.04 8.62
CA ARG A 255 -10.51 -32.17 9.99
C ARG A 255 -11.87 -31.49 10.13
N ALA A 256 -12.86 -32.23 10.62
CA ALA A 256 -14.22 -31.75 10.88
C ALA A 256 -14.28 -30.83 12.12
N ARG A 257 -13.73 -29.63 11.97
CA ARG A 257 -13.68 -28.52 12.92
C ARG A 257 -13.30 -27.24 12.15
N PRO A 258 -13.78 -26.05 12.52
CA PRO A 258 -13.28 -24.82 11.92
C PRO A 258 -11.77 -24.66 12.08
N PHE A 259 -11.13 -24.09 11.05
CA PHE A 259 -9.78 -23.53 11.17
C PHE A 259 -9.87 -22.19 11.94
N PRO A 260 -8.81 -21.73 12.64
CA PRO A 260 -8.92 -20.52 13.45
C PRO A 260 -8.98 -19.24 12.59
N ALA A 261 -10.01 -18.43 12.79
CA ALA A 261 -10.01 -17.05 12.33
C ALA A 261 -8.84 -16.26 12.98
N GLY A 262 -8.32 -15.24 12.29
CA GLY A 262 -7.12 -14.54 12.76
C GLY A 262 -5.80 -15.29 12.49
N PHE A 263 -5.83 -16.33 11.65
CA PHE A 263 -4.63 -17.08 11.24
C PHE A 263 -3.54 -16.18 10.62
N LYS A 264 -2.30 -16.70 10.63
CA LYS A 264 -1.10 -16.04 10.08
C LYS A 264 -0.76 -16.53 8.66
N PRO A 265 -0.09 -15.72 7.83
CA PRO A 265 0.29 -16.11 6.46
C PRO A 265 1.43 -17.13 6.45
N GLU A 266 1.42 -18.06 5.48
CA GLU A 266 2.55 -18.96 5.20
C GLU A 266 3.70 -18.19 4.51
N LEU A 267 4.95 -18.43 4.92
CA LEU A 267 6.10 -17.60 4.55
C LEU A 267 7.19 -18.38 3.79
N ALA A 268 7.53 -17.91 2.59
CA ALA A 268 8.58 -18.49 1.77
C ALA A 268 10.01 -18.14 2.21
N VAL A 269 10.96 -19.04 1.93
CA VAL A 269 12.41 -18.81 2.01
C VAL A 269 12.95 -18.34 0.64
N LEU A 270 13.96 -17.48 0.61
CA LEU A 270 14.62 -17.06 -0.64
C LEU A 270 15.58 -18.15 -1.14
N ARG A 271 15.58 -18.44 -2.45
CA ARG A 271 16.65 -19.20 -3.12
C ARG A 271 17.05 -18.52 -4.44
N GLU A 272 18.26 -18.85 -4.91
CA GLU A 272 18.82 -18.34 -6.17
C GLU A 272 18.24 -19.03 -7.41
N ALA A 273 17.80 -20.29 -7.27
CA ALA A 273 17.24 -21.09 -8.35
C ALA A 273 15.95 -21.82 -7.89
N PRO A 274 15.03 -22.13 -8.82
CA PRO A 274 13.88 -23.00 -8.57
C PRO A 274 14.32 -24.40 -8.14
N PRO A 275 13.60 -25.07 -7.22
CA PRO A 275 13.79 -26.48 -6.97
C PRO A 275 13.27 -27.31 -8.17
N PRO A 276 13.93 -28.42 -8.54
CA PRO A 276 13.52 -29.27 -9.65
C PRO A 276 12.54 -30.39 -9.22
N GLY A 277 11.80 -30.91 -10.21
CA GLY A 277 10.99 -32.13 -10.11
C GLY A 277 9.56 -31.92 -9.60
N ASP A 278 8.71 -32.89 -9.93
CA ASP A 278 7.24 -32.71 -9.98
C ASP A 278 6.56 -32.72 -8.60
N HIS A 279 7.34 -32.87 -7.53
CA HIS A 279 6.91 -32.66 -6.15
C HIS A 279 6.80 -31.15 -5.79
N TRP A 280 7.05 -30.26 -6.75
CA TRP A 280 6.86 -28.82 -6.66
C TRP A 280 5.82 -28.32 -7.66
N LEU A 281 5.02 -27.34 -7.22
CA LEU A 281 4.27 -26.45 -8.09
C LEU A 281 4.86 -25.04 -8.04
N HIS A 282 4.68 -24.29 -9.14
CA HIS A 282 5.27 -22.99 -9.37
C HIS A 282 4.17 -22.00 -9.75
N GLU A 283 4.00 -20.96 -8.94
CA GLU A 283 3.07 -19.85 -9.15
C GLU A 283 3.83 -18.58 -9.55
N VAL A 284 3.16 -17.66 -10.23
CA VAL A 284 3.63 -16.28 -10.42
C VAL A 284 3.92 -15.66 -9.04
N LYS A 285 5.10 -15.03 -8.88
CA LYS A 285 5.25 -14.11 -7.76
C LYS A 285 4.54 -12.80 -8.10
N TRP A 286 3.31 -12.69 -7.61
CA TRP A 286 2.56 -11.44 -7.59
C TRP A 286 3.29 -10.36 -6.77
N ASP A 287 3.21 -9.12 -7.24
CA ASP A 287 3.70 -7.97 -6.51
C ASP A 287 2.55 -7.07 -6.03
N GLY A 288 2.39 -6.99 -4.71
CA GLY A 288 1.19 -6.48 -4.07
C GLY A 288 1.37 -6.28 -2.57
N TYR A 289 0.27 -6.39 -1.83
CA TYR A 289 0.30 -6.59 -0.39
C TYR A 289 -0.39 -7.88 0.02
N ARG A 290 0.25 -8.65 0.88
CA ARG A 290 -0.32 -9.88 1.46
C ARG A 290 -1.59 -9.58 2.23
N MET A 291 -2.70 -10.15 1.79
CA MET A 291 -4.02 -10.00 2.38
C MET A 291 -4.59 -11.37 2.77
N LEU A 292 -5.23 -11.41 3.93
CA LEU A 292 -5.94 -12.56 4.45
C LEU A 292 -7.42 -12.21 4.53
N ALA A 293 -8.29 -13.17 4.21
CA ALA A 293 -9.72 -13.05 4.49
C ALA A 293 -10.16 -14.15 5.46
N ASP A 294 -10.82 -13.75 6.54
CA ASP A 294 -11.65 -14.64 7.34
C ASP A 294 -13.11 -14.40 6.97
N VAL A 295 -13.85 -15.48 6.70
CA VAL A 295 -15.30 -15.46 6.52
C VAL A 295 -15.91 -16.26 7.66
N VAL A 296 -16.77 -15.63 8.46
CA VAL A 296 -17.44 -16.25 9.62
C VAL A 296 -18.91 -15.83 9.62
N ASP A 297 -19.83 -16.79 9.64
CA ASP A 297 -21.27 -16.56 9.41
C ASP A 297 -21.57 -15.76 8.11
N GLY A 298 -20.67 -15.80 7.13
CA GLY A 298 -20.65 -15.02 5.89
C GLY A 298 -20.36 -13.52 6.07
N THR A 299 -19.95 -13.11 7.27
CA THR A 299 -19.31 -11.81 7.51
C THR A 299 -17.84 -11.93 7.11
N VAL A 300 -17.38 -11.07 6.21
CA VAL A 300 -16.00 -11.06 5.73
C VAL A 300 -15.19 -10.06 6.53
N LYS A 301 -13.99 -10.48 6.99
CA LYS A 301 -12.97 -9.61 7.56
C LYS A 301 -11.70 -9.71 6.74
N LEU A 302 -11.24 -8.59 6.19
CA LEU A 302 -9.95 -8.49 5.48
C LEU A 302 -8.87 -8.02 6.45
N ARG A 303 -7.70 -8.66 6.37
CA ARG A 303 -6.55 -8.36 7.23
C ARG A 303 -5.27 -8.27 6.42
N SER A 304 -4.40 -7.32 6.77
CA SER A 304 -3.02 -7.35 6.29
C SER A 304 -2.24 -8.53 6.88
N ARG A 305 -1.07 -8.82 6.29
CA ARG A 305 0.03 -9.60 6.89
C ARG A 305 0.15 -9.46 8.42
N ASN A 306 0.10 -8.21 8.91
CA ASN A 306 0.35 -7.84 10.30
C ASN A 306 -0.93 -7.62 11.10
N ASN A 307 -2.04 -8.22 10.66
CA ASN A 307 -3.34 -8.23 11.34
C ASN A 307 -3.99 -6.83 11.49
N LEU A 308 -3.55 -5.85 10.72
CA LEU A 308 -4.30 -4.59 10.52
C LEU A 308 -5.61 -4.88 9.81
N ASP A 309 -6.70 -4.26 10.25
CA ASP A 309 -8.02 -4.42 9.65
C ASP A 309 -8.12 -3.61 8.34
N TRP A 310 -8.38 -4.30 7.25
CA TRP A 310 -8.50 -3.76 5.89
C TRP A 310 -9.92 -3.93 5.31
N THR A 311 -10.86 -4.40 6.13
CA THR A 311 -12.27 -4.57 5.73
C THR A 311 -12.91 -3.27 5.22
N PRO A 312 -12.68 -2.09 5.84
CA PRO A 312 -13.23 -0.83 5.34
C PRO A 312 -12.52 -0.28 4.09
N ASP A 313 -11.28 -0.71 3.81
CA ASP A 313 -10.47 -0.19 2.71
C ASP A 313 -10.83 -0.83 1.36
N PHE A 314 -11.39 -2.03 1.37
CA PHE A 314 -11.66 -2.83 0.16
C PHE A 314 -13.10 -3.37 0.09
N PRO A 315 -14.14 -2.49 0.15
CA PRO A 315 -15.53 -2.91 0.10
C PRO A 315 -15.90 -3.69 -1.16
N GLU A 316 -15.20 -3.47 -2.28
CA GLU A 316 -15.37 -4.26 -3.51
C GLU A 316 -14.91 -5.72 -3.34
N ILE A 317 -13.79 -5.94 -2.65
CA ILE A 317 -13.29 -7.28 -2.34
C ILE A 317 -14.17 -7.95 -1.28
N VAL A 318 -14.60 -7.20 -0.26
CA VAL A 318 -15.57 -7.68 0.75
C VAL A 318 -16.86 -8.16 0.10
N GLU A 319 -17.43 -7.38 -0.82
CA GLU A 319 -18.65 -7.77 -1.54
C GLU A 319 -18.44 -9.03 -2.40
N ALA A 320 -17.29 -9.16 -3.08
CA ALA A 320 -16.98 -10.33 -3.89
C ALA A 320 -16.81 -11.61 -3.05
N ILE A 321 -16.12 -11.54 -1.91
CA ILE A 321 -16.00 -12.69 -0.99
C ILE A 321 -17.37 -13.02 -0.36
N SER A 322 -18.17 -12.02 0.00
CA SER A 322 -19.55 -12.22 0.49
C SER A 322 -20.51 -12.79 -0.57
N ALA A 323 -20.13 -12.82 -1.85
CA ALA A 323 -20.90 -13.44 -2.92
C ALA A 323 -20.67 -14.98 -3.01
N LEU A 324 -19.58 -15.50 -2.41
CA LEU A 324 -19.23 -16.92 -2.45
C LEU A 324 -20.31 -17.80 -1.79
N PRO A 325 -20.48 -19.07 -2.22
CA PRO A 325 -21.54 -19.96 -1.77
C PRO A 325 -21.28 -20.59 -0.39
N VAL A 326 -20.52 -19.94 0.50
CA VAL A 326 -20.15 -20.44 1.83
C VAL A 326 -20.30 -19.37 2.92
N GLY A 327 -20.66 -19.80 4.13
CA GLY A 327 -20.67 -18.99 5.35
C GLY A 327 -19.34 -18.99 6.10
N GLU A 328 -18.45 -19.95 5.84
CA GLU A 328 -17.11 -20.03 6.44
C GLU A 328 -16.03 -20.30 5.39
N ALA A 329 -14.94 -19.54 5.46
CA ALA A 329 -13.74 -19.72 4.63
C ALA A 329 -12.55 -18.96 5.21
N HIS A 330 -11.35 -19.48 4.98
CA HIS A 330 -10.09 -18.77 5.22
C HIS A 330 -9.31 -18.72 3.91
N LEU A 331 -9.05 -17.51 3.41
CA LEU A 331 -8.38 -17.28 2.13
C LEU A 331 -7.05 -16.58 2.37
N ASP A 332 -5.97 -17.08 1.75
CA ASP A 332 -4.64 -16.46 1.76
C ASP A 332 -4.26 -16.05 0.32
N GLY A 333 -3.97 -14.76 0.12
CA GLY A 333 -3.79 -14.16 -1.20
C GLY A 333 -2.99 -12.85 -1.21
N GLU A 334 -2.75 -12.30 -2.39
CA GLU A 334 -2.10 -10.99 -2.56
C GLU A 334 -3.10 -9.98 -3.14
N LEU A 335 -3.22 -8.81 -2.52
CA LEU A 335 -3.93 -7.66 -3.09
C LEU A 335 -3.01 -6.99 -4.12
N VAL A 336 -3.44 -6.92 -5.38
CA VAL A 336 -2.72 -6.29 -6.49
C VAL A 336 -3.59 -5.26 -7.20
N ALA A 337 -2.94 -4.34 -7.93
CA ALA A 337 -3.55 -3.64 -9.06
C ALA A 337 -2.89 -4.18 -10.34
N LEU A 338 -3.67 -4.36 -11.40
CA LEU A 338 -3.16 -4.84 -12.68
C LEU A 338 -3.01 -3.68 -13.67
N ASP A 339 -1.95 -3.72 -14.48
CA ASP A 339 -1.73 -2.79 -15.58
C ASP A 339 -2.59 -3.15 -16.81
N ALA A 340 -2.46 -2.38 -17.90
CA ALA A 340 -3.20 -2.60 -19.14
C ALA A 340 -2.81 -3.90 -19.89
N LYS A 341 -1.85 -4.68 -19.39
CA LYS A 341 -1.45 -6.01 -19.88
C LYS A 341 -1.85 -7.15 -18.94
N GLY A 342 -2.46 -6.85 -17.79
CA GLY A 342 -2.78 -7.83 -16.74
C GLY A 342 -1.61 -8.17 -15.80
N LEU A 343 -0.50 -7.43 -15.85
CA LEU A 343 0.65 -7.62 -14.95
C LEU A 343 0.46 -6.80 -13.65
N SER A 344 0.94 -7.29 -12.50
CA SER A 344 0.79 -6.55 -11.24
C SER A 344 1.70 -5.29 -11.19
N ASP A 345 1.13 -4.09 -11.29
CA ASP A 345 1.83 -2.81 -11.05
C ASP A 345 1.63 -2.38 -9.59
N PHE A 346 2.66 -2.58 -8.77
CA PHE A 346 2.63 -2.15 -7.37
C PHE A 346 2.64 -0.62 -7.20
N ALA A 347 3.21 0.14 -8.14
CA ALA A 347 3.13 1.59 -8.11
C ALA A 347 1.70 2.07 -8.43
N LEU A 348 0.97 1.37 -9.29
CA LEU A 348 -0.47 1.56 -9.50
C LEU A 348 -1.26 1.24 -8.24
N LEU A 349 -1.01 0.10 -7.61
CA LEU A 349 -1.61 -0.25 -6.32
C LEU A 349 -1.39 0.85 -5.28
N GLN A 350 -0.16 1.39 -5.17
CA GLN A 350 0.10 2.51 -4.29
C GLN A 350 -0.67 3.78 -4.66
N ARG A 351 -0.82 4.12 -5.95
CA ARG A 351 -1.64 5.26 -6.40
C ARG A 351 -3.14 5.07 -6.07
N THR A 352 -3.68 3.86 -6.26
CA THR A 352 -5.06 3.52 -5.90
C THR A 352 -5.30 3.56 -4.39
N LEU A 353 -4.36 3.04 -3.58
CA LEU A 353 -4.42 3.18 -2.11
C LEU A 353 -4.30 4.64 -1.64
N GLN A 354 -3.86 5.56 -2.49
CA GLN A 354 -3.79 7.00 -2.21
C GLN A 354 -4.99 7.76 -2.80
N GLY A 355 -5.90 7.09 -3.49
CA GLY A 355 -7.02 7.70 -4.24
C GLY A 355 -6.60 8.58 -5.42
N THR A 356 -5.36 8.43 -5.90
CA THR A 356 -4.77 9.16 -7.05
C THR A 356 -4.83 8.37 -8.37
N SER A 357 -5.41 7.17 -8.34
CA SER A 357 -5.89 6.43 -9.49
C SER A 357 -7.14 5.64 -9.09
N ASN A 358 -8.06 5.40 -10.04
CA ASN A 358 -9.24 4.56 -9.86
C ASN A 358 -9.03 3.07 -10.27
N ALA A 359 -7.81 2.67 -10.61
CA ALA A 359 -7.55 1.35 -11.19
C ALA A 359 -8.01 0.20 -10.27
N THR A 360 -8.75 -0.74 -10.87
CA THR A 360 -9.46 -1.80 -10.15
C THR A 360 -8.50 -2.74 -9.43
N LEU A 361 -8.79 -2.99 -8.16
CA LEU A 361 -8.01 -3.91 -7.35
C LEU A 361 -8.48 -5.36 -7.54
N ARG A 362 -7.55 -6.29 -7.34
CA ARG A 362 -7.76 -7.73 -7.48
C ARG A 362 -7.16 -8.45 -6.28
N TYR A 363 -7.90 -9.39 -5.70
CA TYR A 363 -7.41 -10.28 -4.66
C TYR A 363 -7.03 -11.62 -5.30
N VAL A 364 -5.73 -11.82 -5.49
CA VAL A 364 -5.19 -13.04 -6.12
C VAL A 364 -4.95 -14.08 -5.03
N VAL A 365 -5.90 -15.00 -4.87
CA VAL A 365 -5.90 -16.01 -3.82
C VAL A 365 -5.11 -17.24 -4.27
N PHE A 366 -4.25 -17.76 -3.41
CA PHE A 366 -3.41 -18.92 -3.72
C PHE A 366 -3.54 -20.10 -2.75
N ASP A 367 -4.17 -19.93 -1.59
CA ASP A 367 -4.40 -21.01 -0.62
C ASP A 367 -5.76 -20.89 0.12
N LEU A 368 -6.26 -22.03 0.60
CA LEU A 368 -7.53 -22.21 1.30
C LEU A 368 -7.32 -23.10 2.56
N PRO A 369 -6.83 -22.54 3.69
CA PRO A 369 -6.56 -23.34 4.90
C PRO A 369 -7.80 -23.90 5.61
N GLY A 370 -9.00 -23.46 5.26
CA GLY A 370 -10.26 -24.04 5.73
C GLY A 370 -11.50 -23.46 5.04
N VAL A 371 -12.59 -24.21 5.02
CA VAL A 371 -13.87 -23.85 4.38
C VAL A 371 -15.03 -24.61 5.01
N ALA A 372 -16.21 -23.98 5.13
CA ALA A 372 -17.47 -24.58 5.58
C ALA A 372 -17.34 -25.48 6.83
N GLY A 373 -16.72 -24.99 7.91
CA GLY A 373 -16.52 -25.77 9.14
C GLY A 373 -15.42 -26.84 9.09
N VAL A 374 -14.61 -26.91 8.03
CA VAL A 374 -13.54 -27.90 7.83
C VAL A 374 -12.17 -27.24 7.79
N ASP A 375 -11.25 -27.76 8.60
CA ASP A 375 -9.84 -27.37 8.71
C ASP A 375 -9.00 -28.22 7.76
N LEU A 376 -8.46 -27.56 6.73
CA LEU A 376 -7.67 -28.16 5.65
C LEU A 376 -6.16 -27.94 5.86
N SER A 377 -5.72 -27.38 6.98
CA SER A 377 -4.30 -27.03 7.17
C SER A 377 -3.32 -28.22 7.16
N ARG A 378 -3.83 -29.45 7.23
CA ARG A 378 -3.08 -30.71 7.08
C ARG A 378 -3.39 -31.46 5.77
N THR A 379 -4.20 -30.89 4.89
CA THR A 379 -4.48 -31.43 3.55
C THR A 379 -3.37 -31.03 2.59
N PRO A 380 -2.94 -31.87 1.62
CA PRO A 380 -1.95 -31.50 0.61
C PRO A 380 -2.29 -30.21 -0.13
N LEU A 381 -1.29 -29.36 -0.42
CA LEU A 381 -1.49 -28.07 -1.09
C LEU A 381 -2.23 -28.21 -2.41
N ILE A 382 -1.93 -29.26 -3.19
CA ILE A 382 -2.57 -29.48 -4.50
C ILE A 382 -4.10 -29.67 -4.38
N GLU A 383 -4.57 -30.41 -3.36
CA GLU A 383 -6.00 -30.58 -3.06
C GLU A 383 -6.64 -29.27 -2.58
N ARG A 384 -5.97 -28.52 -1.69
CA ARG A 384 -6.46 -27.19 -1.26
C ARG A 384 -6.59 -26.23 -2.43
N LYS A 385 -5.64 -26.25 -3.37
CA LYS A 385 -5.66 -25.42 -4.58
C LYS A 385 -6.77 -25.81 -5.56
N GLN A 386 -7.09 -27.10 -5.72
CA GLN A 386 -8.25 -27.51 -6.50
C GLN A 386 -9.57 -27.07 -5.86
N LEU A 387 -9.71 -27.24 -4.53
CA LEU A 387 -10.93 -26.81 -3.85
C LEU A 387 -11.09 -25.28 -3.84
N LEU A 388 -9.97 -24.54 -3.79
CA LEU A 388 -9.95 -23.08 -3.96
C LEU A 388 -10.37 -22.65 -5.37
N HIS A 389 -9.80 -23.28 -6.41
CA HIS A 389 -10.18 -23.02 -7.80
C HIS A 389 -11.70 -23.14 -7.98
N ASP A 390 -12.25 -24.28 -7.59
CA ASP A 390 -13.68 -24.58 -7.74
C ASP A 390 -14.58 -23.67 -6.89
N LEU A 391 -14.06 -23.11 -5.79
CA LEU A 391 -14.79 -22.13 -4.97
C LEU A 391 -14.84 -20.77 -5.66
N LEU A 392 -13.72 -20.32 -6.22
CA LEU A 392 -13.62 -19.04 -6.91
C LEU A 392 -14.31 -19.03 -8.29
N ASP A 393 -14.36 -20.17 -8.98
CA ASP A 393 -15.11 -20.33 -10.25
C ASP A 393 -16.63 -20.09 -10.08
N THR A 394 -17.16 -20.17 -8.85
CA THR A 394 -18.54 -19.77 -8.55
C THR A 394 -18.76 -18.26 -8.42
N SER A 395 -17.69 -17.45 -8.46
CA SER A 395 -17.73 -16.00 -8.32
C SER A 395 -17.96 -15.30 -9.67
N PRO A 396 -19.07 -14.56 -9.86
CA PRO A 396 -19.29 -13.71 -11.05
C PRO A 396 -18.60 -12.34 -10.90
N ARG A 397 -17.48 -12.28 -10.17
CA ARG A 397 -16.78 -11.05 -9.75
C ARG A 397 -15.28 -11.20 -10.01
N ASP A 398 -14.79 -10.46 -10.99
CA ASP A 398 -13.37 -10.39 -11.38
C ASP A 398 -12.46 -9.96 -10.22
N GLU A 399 -13.00 -9.34 -9.17
CA GLU A 399 -12.31 -8.96 -7.93
C GLU A 399 -11.54 -10.12 -7.29
N LEU A 400 -11.98 -11.36 -7.48
CA LEU A 400 -11.32 -12.57 -6.98
C LEU A 400 -10.65 -13.34 -8.11
N VAL A 401 -9.35 -13.56 -7.98
CA VAL A 401 -8.53 -14.24 -9.00
C VAL A 401 -7.86 -15.45 -8.39
N TYR A 402 -7.93 -16.61 -9.05
CA TYR A 402 -7.18 -17.80 -8.65
C TYR A 402 -5.72 -17.71 -9.12
N SER A 403 -4.77 -17.89 -8.20
CA SER A 403 -3.34 -18.02 -8.54
C SER A 403 -3.08 -19.38 -9.19
N GLY A 404 -3.11 -19.39 -10.53
CA GLY A 404 -2.74 -20.52 -11.37
C GLY A 404 -1.29 -20.98 -11.15
N HIS A 405 -1.03 -22.25 -11.42
CA HIS A 405 0.26 -22.89 -11.15
C HIS A 405 0.64 -23.91 -12.22
N VAL A 406 1.94 -24.20 -12.32
CA VAL A 406 2.50 -25.31 -13.12
C VAL A 406 3.16 -26.29 -12.18
N VAL A 407 2.94 -27.60 -12.35
CA VAL A 407 3.63 -28.66 -11.61
C VAL A 407 4.90 -29.06 -12.37
N GLY A 408 6.02 -29.22 -11.67
CA GLY A 408 7.33 -29.44 -12.31
C GLY A 408 7.81 -28.23 -13.13
N HIS A 409 8.78 -28.44 -14.02
CA HIS A 409 9.28 -27.42 -14.96
C HIS A 409 9.71 -26.07 -14.36
N GLY A 410 10.16 -26.06 -13.10
CA GLY A 410 10.44 -24.83 -12.36
C GLY A 410 11.47 -23.90 -13.01
N ALA A 411 12.44 -24.45 -13.76
CA ALA A 411 13.44 -23.67 -14.48
C ALA A 411 12.83 -22.95 -15.71
N GLU A 412 11.98 -23.65 -16.45
CA GLU A 412 11.26 -23.14 -17.61
C GLU A 412 10.22 -22.10 -17.21
N VAL A 413 9.47 -22.34 -16.14
CA VAL A 413 8.48 -21.41 -15.57
C VAL A 413 9.17 -20.14 -15.03
N PHE A 414 10.34 -20.28 -14.41
CA PHE A 414 11.15 -19.12 -14.01
C PHE A 414 11.66 -18.35 -15.23
N ALA A 415 12.24 -19.03 -16.22
CA ALA A 415 12.73 -18.39 -17.45
C ALA A 415 11.61 -17.73 -18.28
N ALA A 416 10.39 -18.27 -18.24
CA ALA A 416 9.21 -17.65 -18.86
C ALA A 416 8.78 -16.38 -18.10
N SER A 417 8.65 -16.45 -16.77
CA SER A 417 8.22 -15.28 -15.98
C SER A 417 9.14 -14.06 -16.13
N GLY A 418 10.44 -14.28 -16.40
CA GLY A 418 11.40 -13.21 -16.68
C GLY A 418 11.25 -12.56 -18.06
N LYS A 419 10.69 -13.28 -19.05
CA LYS A 419 10.36 -12.71 -20.38
C LYS A 419 9.11 -11.82 -20.30
N GLU A 420 8.13 -12.25 -19.51
CA GLU A 420 6.89 -11.49 -19.25
C GLU A 420 7.07 -10.33 -18.25
N GLY A 421 8.29 -10.12 -17.73
CA GLY A 421 8.62 -9.01 -16.84
C GLY A 421 8.10 -9.14 -15.40
N LEU A 422 7.69 -10.33 -14.98
CA LEU A 422 7.24 -10.61 -13.62
C LEU A 422 8.41 -10.60 -12.63
N GLU A 423 8.14 -10.36 -11.34
CA GLU A 423 9.20 -10.30 -10.30
C GLU A 423 9.97 -11.64 -10.16
N GLY A 424 9.27 -12.75 -10.40
CA GLY A 424 9.78 -14.11 -10.29
C GLY A 424 8.66 -15.11 -10.00
N ILE A 425 8.96 -16.16 -9.23
CA ILE A 425 8.03 -17.25 -8.93
C ILE A 425 8.01 -17.64 -7.45
N LEU A 426 6.88 -18.20 -7.01
CA LEU A 426 6.71 -18.90 -5.75
C LEU A 426 6.62 -20.42 -6.03
N CYS A 427 7.67 -21.14 -5.68
CA CYS A 427 7.72 -22.59 -5.72
C CYS A 427 7.19 -23.14 -4.39
N LYS A 428 6.20 -24.03 -4.42
CA LYS A 428 5.60 -24.65 -3.22
C LYS A 428 5.59 -26.16 -3.41
N ARG A 429 5.88 -26.96 -2.37
CA ARG A 429 5.71 -28.42 -2.49
C ARG A 429 4.23 -28.78 -2.66
N ILE A 430 3.93 -29.76 -3.50
CA ILE A 430 2.53 -30.20 -3.75
C ILE A 430 1.88 -30.80 -2.50
N ASP A 431 2.68 -31.35 -1.58
CA ASP A 431 2.29 -31.95 -0.30
C ASP A 431 2.43 -30.96 0.89
N ALA A 432 2.68 -29.68 0.64
CA ALA A 432 2.91 -28.70 1.71
C ALA A 432 1.67 -28.49 2.58
N HIS A 433 1.74 -28.81 3.87
CA HIS A 433 0.76 -28.42 4.87
C HIS A 433 0.81 -26.90 5.13
N TYR A 434 -0.29 -26.31 5.58
CA TYR A 434 -0.34 -24.87 5.88
C TYR A 434 0.11 -24.62 7.33
N SER A 435 1.39 -24.24 7.51
CA SER A 435 2.07 -24.26 8.82
C SER A 435 1.98 -22.96 9.64
N GLN A 436 1.50 -21.86 9.06
CA GLN A 436 1.52 -20.52 9.63
C GLN A 436 2.93 -20.00 9.98
N SER A 437 3.96 -20.43 9.22
CA SER A 437 5.36 -20.21 9.57
C SER A 437 6.27 -19.94 8.36
N ARG A 438 7.57 -19.69 8.61
CA ARG A 438 8.59 -19.67 7.56
C ARG A 438 9.35 -20.99 7.53
N ASN A 439 9.21 -21.73 6.43
CA ASN A 439 9.83 -23.03 6.25
C ASN A 439 10.36 -23.20 4.81
N ALA A 440 10.96 -24.35 4.51
CA ALA A 440 11.51 -24.67 3.20
C ALA A 440 10.52 -25.38 2.25
N GLN A 441 9.23 -25.49 2.59
CA GLN A 441 8.17 -26.02 1.70
C GLN A 441 7.65 -24.94 0.74
N TRP A 442 7.78 -23.66 1.08
CA TRP A 442 7.56 -22.51 0.19
C TRP A 442 8.89 -21.80 -0.09
N VAL A 443 9.18 -21.52 -1.36
CA VAL A 443 10.43 -20.90 -1.83
C VAL A 443 10.09 -19.77 -2.81
N LYS A 444 10.62 -18.57 -2.54
CA LYS A 444 10.58 -17.44 -3.50
C LYS A 444 11.88 -17.41 -4.30
N VAL A 445 11.78 -17.22 -5.61
CA VAL A 445 12.90 -17.00 -6.54
C VAL A 445 12.60 -15.74 -7.34
N LYS A 446 13.56 -14.82 -7.48
CA LYS A 446 13.38 -13.51 -8.14
C LYS A 446 14.36 -13.30 -9.28
N HIS A 447 13.96 -12.56 -10.30
CA HIS A 447 14.84 -12.13 -11.40
C HIS A 447 15.82 -11.03 -10.99
N ALA A 448 15.37 -10.10 -10.13
CA ALA A 448 16.21 -9.09 -9.51
C ALA A 448 16.45 -9.43 -8.04
N GLN A 449 17.66 -9.18 -7.54
CA GLN A 449 17.92 -9.20 -6.10
C GLN A 449 17.30 -7.95 -5.46
N SER A 450 16.11 -8.10 -4.89
CA SER A 450 15.50 -7.10 -4.01
C SER A 450 15.05 -7.73 -2.69
N ASP A 451 15.28 -6.98 -1.61
CA ASP A 451 14.97 -7.41 -0.24
C ASP A 451 14.56 -6.21 0.62
N GLU A 452 14.21 -6.48 1.88
CA GLU A 452 13.55 -5.53 2.78
C GLU A 452 14.49 -4.99 3.86
N PHE A 453 14.49 -3.67 4.05
CA PHE A 453 15.46 -2.93 4.87
C PHE A 453 14.77 -1.90 5.76
N ALA A 454 15.29 -1.69 6.97
CA ALA A 454 14.85 -0.62 7.86
C ALA A 454 15.45 0.73 7.41
N ILE A 455 14.63 1.78 7.36
CA ILE A 455 15.13 3.15 7.19
C ILE A 455 15.61 3.66 8.56
N VAL A 456 16.92 3.92 8.66
CA VAL A 456 17.59 4.37 9.89
C VAL A 456 18.00 5.84 9.87
N GLY A 457 18.04 6.46 8.69
CA GLY A 457 18.30 7.89 8.52
C GLY A 457 18.16 8.34 7.07
N TYR A 458 18.44 9.61 6.82
CA TYR A 458 18.61 10.16 5.48
C TYR A 458 19.68 11.27 5.45
N THR A 459 20.32 11.49 4.31
CA THR A 459 21.28 12.58 4.13
C THR A 459 20.58 13.85 3.62
N ALA A 460 21.13 15.02 3.94
CA ALA A 460 20.78 16.27 3.26
C ALA A 460 20.89 16.14 1.71
N PRO A 461 20.11 16.92 0.94
CA PRO A 461 20.25 16.98 -0.51
C PRO A 461 21.56 17.67 -0.94
N ARG A 462 21.98 17.45 -2.18
CA ARG A 462 23.12 18.13 -2.82
C ARG A 462 22.77 18.46 -4.28
N GLY A 463 23.26 19.59 -4.79
CA GLY A 463 22.90 20.08 -6.13
C GLY A 463 21.42 20.45 -6.25
N ALA A 464 20.83 20.27 -7.43
CA ALA A 464 19.43 20.62 -7.71
C ALA A 464 18.37 19.66 -7.10
N ARG A 465 18.76 18.64 -6.33
CA ARG A 465 17.83 17.64 -5.77
C ARG A 465 16.97 18.22 -4.66
N THR A 466 15.65 18.04 -4.72
CA THR A 466 14.74 18.46 -3.64
C THR A 466 14.65 17.40 -2.52
N GLY A 467 14.16 17.79 -1.34
CA GLY A 467 13.90 16.87 -0.24
C GLY A 467 15.15 16.37 0.49
N PHE A 468 15.73 15.25 0.06
CA PHE A 468 16.87 14.58 0.69
C PHE A 468 17.83 13.96 -0.35
N GLY A 469 19.08 13.69 0.04
CA GLY A 469 20.11 13.17 -0.87
C GLY A 469 20.02 11.67 -1.08
N SER A 470 19.98 10.90 0.01
CA SER A 470 19.88 9.43 0.03
C SER A 470 19.31 8.95 1.36
N LEU A 471 18.63 7.79 1.38
CA LEU A 471 18.26 7.10 2.62
C LEU A 471 19.42 6.23 3.13
N LEU A 472 19.51 6.03 4.44
CA LEU A 472 20.39 5.07 5.09
C LEU A 472 19.58 3.81 5.47
N MET A 473 20.06 2.64 5.04
CA MET A 473 19.41 1.33 5.22
C MET A 473 20.08 0.51 6.32
N ALA A 474 19.31 -0.35 6.97
CA ALA A 474 19.82 -1.39 7.86
C ALA A 474 19.08 -2.72 7.67
N VAL A 475 19.74 -3.84 8.03
CA VAL A 475 19.15 -5.18 8.12
C VAL A 475 19.12 -5.67 9.57
N ALA A 476 18.22 -6.61 9.86
CA ALA A 476 18.31 -7.41 11.07
C ALA A 476 19.51 -8.38 10.98
N ASP A 477 20.40 -8.34 11.97
CA ASP A 477 21.52 -9.27 12.13
C ASP A 477 21.58 -9.64 13.62
N LYS A 478 21.47 -10.93 13.96
CA LYS A 478 21.57 -11.45 15.35
C LYS A 478 20.80 -10.62 16.41
N GLY A 479 19.56 -10.20 16.09
CA GLY A 479 18.70 -9.44 17.00
C GLY A 479 19.02 -7.94 17.17
N HIS A 480 19.90 -7.37 16.33
CA HIS A 480 20.15 -5.93 16.26
C HIS A 480 20.07 -5.44 14.82
N LEU A 481 20.02 -4.11 14.62
CA LEU A 481 20.13 -3.52 13.29
C LEU A 481 21.61 -3.30 12.94
N ARG A 482 22.02 -3.80 11.77
CA ARG A 482 23.33 -3.52 11.17
C ARG A 482 23.16 -2.65 9.93
N TYR A 483 23.98 -1.61 9.80
CA TYR A 483 23.99 -0.75 8.61
C TYR A 483 24.25 -1.56 7.33
N ALA A 484 23.43 -1.31 6.31
CA ALA A 484 23.45 -2.02 5.02
C ALA A 484 23.84 -1.11 3.84
N GLY A 485 24.05 0.19 4.05
CA GLY A 485 24.45 1.13 3.00
C GLY A 485 23.46 2.29 2.79
N ARG A 486 23.64 3.00 1.68
CA ARG A 486 22.81 4.16 1.29
C ARG A 486 22.12 3.93 -0.04
N VAL A 487 20.92 4.50 -0.19
CA VAL A 487 20.08 4.40 -1.39
C VAL A 487 19.79 5.80 -1.89
N GLY A 488 20.28 6.14 -3.09
CA GLY A 488 20.24 7.50 -3.67
C GLY A 488 19.52 7.59 -5.02
N THR A 489 18.86 6.51 -5.45
CA THR A 489 18.15 6.36 -6.72
C THR A 489 16.87 5.56 -6.50
N GLY A 490 15.90 5.65 -7.43
CA GLY A 490 14.56 5.07 -7.25
C GLY A 490 13.55 6.05 -6.63
N TYR A 491 13.77 7.36 -6.78
CA TYR A 491 12.83 8.39 -6.34
C TYR A 491 12.66 9.43 -7.45
N ASP A 492 11.43 9.87 -7.67
CA ASP A 492 11.13 11.15 -8.32
C ASP A 492 10.95 12.27 -7.27
N ASP A 493 10.77 13.51 -7.71
CA ASP A 493 10.61 14.67 -6.82
C ASP A 493 9.34 14.60 -5.95
N ALA A 494 8.28 13.93 -6.40
CA ALA A 494 7.07 13.71 -5.61
C ALA A 494 7.35 12.73 -4.46
N THR A 495 8.01 11.61 -4.75
CA THR A 495 8.43 10.59 -3.79
C THR A 495 9.44 11.16 -2.78
N LEU A 496 10.41 11.98 -3.22
CA LEU A 496 11.36 12.66 -2.33
C LEU A 496 10.64 13.55 -1.30
N ARG A 497 9.65 14.36 -1.73
CA ARG A 497 8.81 15.17 -0.84
C ARG A 497 7.99 14.30 0.12
N LYS A 498 7.33 13.26 -0.40
CA LYS A 498 6.44 12.37 0.36
C LYS A 498 7.16 11.57 1.43
N LEU A 499 8.33 10.99 1.10
CA LEU A 499 9.17 10.28 2.06
C LEU A 499 9.72 11.23 3.13
N LEU A 500 10.16 12.44 2.77
CA LEU A 500 10.64 13.42 3.76
C LEU A 500 9.53 13.82 4.76
N ALA A 501 8.28 13.96 4.31
CA ALA A 501 7.12 14.23 5.18
C ALA A 501 6.78 13.05 6.11
N GLN A 502 7.17 11.82 5.75
CA GLN A 502 7.05 10.65 6.62
C GLN A 502 8.22 10.51 7.60
N LEU A 503 9.43 10.88 7.19
CA LEU A 503 10.67 10.76 7.98
C LEU A 503 10.85 11.90 9.00
N LYS A 504 10.33 13.11 8.72
CA LYS A 504 10.42 14.27 9.64
C LYS A 504 9.88 13.98 11.06
N PRO A 505 8.66 13.42 11.24
CA PRO A 505 8.16 13.06 12.57
C PRO A 505 8.95 11.98 13.32
N LEU A 506 9.83 11.25 12.63
CA LEU A 506 10.65 10.17 13.20
C LEU A 506 12.08 10.62 13.56
N GLN A 507 12.42 11.90 13.35
CA GLN A 507 13.77 12.42 13.60
C GLN A 507 14.21 12.27 15.06
N ARG A 508 15.49 11.90 15.25
CA ARG A 508 16.12 11.75 16.56
C ARG A 508 17.57 12.23 16.54
N LYS A 509 18.08 12.65 17.71
CA LYS A 509 19.45 13.17 17.86
C LYS A 509 20.53 12.08 17.91
N THR A 510 20.17 10.86 18.29
CA THR A 510 21.10 9.73 18.45
C THR A 510 21.00 8.78 17.27
N ALA A 511 22.15 8.30 16.80
CA ALA A 511 22.23 7.26 15.79
C ALA A 511 21.47 5.99 16.19
N THR A 512 21.05 5.24 15.17
CA THR A 512 20.25 4.01 15.30
C THR A 512 20.98 2.76 14.85
N VAL A 513 22.09 2.93 14.13
CA VAL A 513 23.08 1.91 13.79
C VAL A 513 24.47 2.54 13.82
N GLU A 514 25.50 1.72 14.05
CA GLU A 514 26.89 2.13 13.85
C GLU A 514 27.20 2.19 12.34
N LEU A 515 28.01 3.18 11.93
CA LEU A 515 28.48 3.33 10.56
C LEU A 515 29.94 2.89 10.46
N PRO A 516 30.32 2.07 9.47
CA PRO A 516 31.72 1.73 9.21
C PRO A 516 32.62 2.97 9.11
N ALA A 517 33.72 2.96 9.87
CA ALA A 517 34.62 4.12 10.04
C ALA A 517 35.35 4.55 8.75
N HIS A 518 35.31 3.74 7.69
CA HIS A 518 35.86 4.08 6.38
C HIS A 518 34.92 4.97 5.52
N LEU A 519 33.64 5.10 5.91
CA LEU A 519 32.67 5.89 5.16
C LEU A 519 32.95 7.39 5.33
N PRO A 520 32.65 8.24 4.33
CA PRO A 520 32.98 9.66 4.33
C PRO A 520 32.10 10.52 5.27
N TYR A 521 31.54 9.92 6.32
CA TYR A 521 30.80 10.59 7.39
C TYR A 521 31.77 10.98 8.52
N ASP A 522 32.76 11.82 8.20
CA ASP A 522 33.68 12.37 9.21
C ASP A 522 32.91 13.14 10.30
N LYS A 523 33.55 13.36 11.46
CA LYS A 523 32.98 14.09 12.60
C LYS A 523 32.46 15.50 12.26
N ARG A 524 32.84 16.05 11.10
CA ARG A 524 32.31 17.31 10.52
C ARG A 524 31.06 17.13 9.66
N ASP A 525 30.93 16.04 8.89
CA ASP A 525 29.78 15.80 7.97
C ASP A 525 28.61 15.07 8.68
N ASN A 526 28.78 14.69 9.95
CA ASN A 526 27.71 14.20 10.84
C ASN A 526 26.57 15.24 11.07
N GLY A 527 26.74 16.49 10.64
CA GLY A 527 25.66 17.49 10.56
C GLY A 527 24.67 17.27 9.40
N ASN A 528 25.02 16.48 8.39
CA ASN A 528 24.19 16.21 7.21
C ASN A 528 23.44 14.88 7.25
N VAL A 529 23.54 14.10 8.33
CA VAL A 529 22.79 12.83 8.52
C VAL A 529 21.64 13.07 9.51
N HIS A 530 20.42 13.02 9.01
CA HIS A 530 19.20 13.07 9.82
C HIS A 530 18.82 11.64 10.22
N TRP A 531 19.19 11.26 11.43
CA TRP A 531 18.81 9.99 12.04
C TRP A 531 17.30 9.93 12.28
N VAL A 532 16.69 8.78 11.97
CA VAL A 532 15.28 8.51 12.26
C VAL A 532 15.12 7.25 13.10
N GLU A 533 14.05 7.20 13.87
CA GLU A 533 13.61 5.98 14.54
C GLU A 533 13.25 4.90 13.49
N PRO A 534 13.73 3.65 13.63
CA PRO A 534 13.55 2.60 12.63
C PRO A 534 12.13 2.03 12.72
N LYS A 535 11.16 2.78 12.19
CA LYS A 535 9.73 2.41 12.13
C LYS A 535 9.24 2.15 10.70
N LEU A 536 10.02 2.49 9.69
CA LEU A 536 9.67 2.33 8.28
C LEU A 536 10.54 1.26 7.62
N VAL A 537 9.90 0.30 6.97
CA VAL A 537 10.55 -0.69 6.10
C VAL A 537 10.47 -0.22 4.65
N ALA A 538 11.54 -0.39 3.90
CA ALA A 538 11.63 -0.16 2.46
C ALA A 538 12.09 -1.43 1.74
N GLU A 539 11.58 -1.67 0.53
CA GLU A 539 12.20 -2.62 -0.38
C GLU A 539 13.18 -1.91 -1.32
N VAL A 540 14.34 -2.53 -1.48
CA VAL A 540 15.46 -2.01 -2.26
C VAL A 540 15.95 -3.10 -3.20
N ALA A 541 16.07 -2.78 -4.48
CA ALA A 541 16.73 -3.62 -5.47
C ALA A 541 18.23 -3.28 -5.49
N PHE A 542 19.07 -4.30 -5.64
CA PHE A 542 20.52 -4.18 -5.61
C PHE A 542 21.17 -5.23 -6.52
N ARG A 543 22.46 -5.09 -6.81
CA ARG A 543 23.23 -6.07 -7.61
C ARG A 543 24.26 -6.78 -6.75
N GLY A 544 23.80 -7.45 -5.71
CA GLY A 544 24.63 -8.19 -4.75
C GLY A 544 25.23 -7.34 -3.63
N TRP A 545 25.83 -8.04 -2.67
CA TRP A 545 26.52 -7.44 -1.52
C TRP A 545 27.97 -7.10 -1.85
N GLY A 546 28.44 -5.95 -1.38
CA GLY A 546 29.83 -5.54 -1.39
C GLY A 546 30.59 -5.98 -0.13
N LYS A 547 31.84 -5.51 -0.01
CA LYS A 547 32.64 -5.69 1.22
C LYS A 547 31.90 -5.11 2.44
N GLU A 548 32.17 -5.69 3.61
CA GLU A 548 31.53 -5.34 4.90
C GLU A 548 29.99 -5.49 4.94
N GLY A 549 29.38 -6.18 3.96
CA GLY A 549 27.95 -6.44 3.97
C GLY A 549 27.10 -5.21 3.67
N LEU A 550 27.57 -4.37 2.75
CA LEU A 550 26.87 -3.18 2.20
C LEU A 550 26.25 -3.49 0.83
N LEU A 551 25.15 -2.82 0.47
CA LEU A 551 24.45 -3.03 -0.81
C LEU A 551 25.19 -2.39 -2.00
N ARG A 552 25.35 -3.15 -3.11
CA ARG A 552 25.96 -2.65 -4.36
C ARG A 552 24.89 -2.23 -5.36
N GLN A 553 25.05 -1.04 -5.97
CA GLN A 553 24.11 -0.48 -6.97
C GLN A 553 22.65 -0.49 -6.50
N ALA A 554 22.41 0.01 -5.28
CA ALA A 554 21.12 -0.05 -4.61
C ALA A 554 20.14 1.06 -5.06
N SER A 555 18.92 0.68 -5.43
CA SER A 555 17.82 1.56 -5.81
C SER A 555 16.54 1.25 -5.02
N PHE A 556 15.90 2.29 -4.49
CA PHE A 556 14.64 2.17 -3.75
C PHE A 556 13.54 1.72 -4.70
N GLN A 557 12.70 0.80 -4.25
CA GLN A 557 11.51 0.37 -4.97
C GLN A 557 10.26 0.97 -4.31
N ARG A 558 10.12 0.79 -2.99
CA ARG A 558 8.88 1.12 -2.26
C ARG A 558 9.07 1.19 -0.75
N LEU A 559 8.14 1.85 -0.05
CA LEU A 559 7.85 1.57 1.36
C LEU A 559 6.96 0.33 1.50
N ARG A 560 7.16 -0.42 2.58
CA ARG A 560 6.35 -1.57 3.00
C ARG A 560 5.49 -1.20 4.19
N ILE A 561 4.36 -0.54 3.92
CA ILE A 561 3.38 -0.13 4.95
C ILE A 561 2.72 -1.32 5.65
N ASP A 562 2.81 -2.51 5.04
CA ASP A 562 2.35 -3.79 5.57
C ASP A 562 3.27 -4.42 6.63
N LYS A 563 4.43 -3.79 6.92
CA LYS A 563 5.50 -4.36 7.75
C LYS A 563 6.08 -3.37 8.74
N THR A 564 6.52 -3.89 9.88
CA THR A 564 7.36 -3.16 10.84
C THR A 564 8.79 -3.72 10.80
N VAL A 565 9.74 -3.07 11.48
CA VAL A 565 11.15 -3.46 11.40
C VAL A 565 11.42 -4.81 12.09
N GLU A 566 10.52 -5.25 12.96
CA GLU A 566 10.51 -6.58 13.59
C GLU A 566 10.32 -7.70 12.55
N ASP A 567 9.53 -7.50 11.47
CA ASP A 567 9.32 -8.47 10.38
C ASP A 567 10.60 -8.89 9.67
N LEU A 568 11.63 -8.03 9.70
CA LEU A 568 12.93 -8.30 9.09
C LEU A 568 13.71 -9.42 9.82
N GLY A 569 13.20 -9.91 10.95
CA GLY A 569 13.79 -11.01 11.71
C GLY A 569 14.54 -10.58 12.97
N MET A 570 14.21 -9.42 13.57
CA MET A 570 14.86 -8.94 14.80
C MET A 570 14.51 -9.74 16.08
N ALA A 571 13.84 -10.88 15.96
CA ALA A 571 13.31 -11.65 17.10
C ALA A 571 14.43 -12.30 17.95
N SER A 572 14.92 -11.59 18.98
CA SER A 572 15.81 -12.17 19.99
C SER A 572 15.71 -11.55 21.38
N ARG A 573 14.60 -11.83 22.10
CA ARG A 573 14.58 -12.54 23.41
C ARG A 573 13.28 -12.29 24.17
N SER A 574 12.68 -13.36 24.67
CA SER A 574 11.74 -13.30 25.78
C SER A 574 12.46 -12.87 27.07
N THR A 575 11.70 -12.28 28.00
CA THR A 575 12.18 -11.80 29.31
C THR A 575 12.48 -12.95 30.27
N ALA A 576 13.58 -13.66 30.03
CA ALA A 576 14.12 -14.66 30.97
C ALA A 576 14.85 -13.97 32.13
N SER A 577 14.48 -14.34 33.37
CA SER A 577 14.90 -13.68 34.60
C SER A 577 16.42 -13.70 34.86
N LYS A 578 16.93 -12.63 35.48
CA LYS A 578 18.27 -12.62 36.10
C LYS A 578 18.32 -13.61 37.26
N LYS A 579 19.19 -14.61 37.19
CA LYS A 579 19.87 -15.16 38.38
C LYS A 579 21.38 -15.28 38.14
N THR A 580 22.12 -15.28 39.24
CA THR A 580 23.57 -15.06 39.33
C THR A 580 24.38 -16.34 39.16
N GLY A 581 25.63 -16.18 38.69
CA GLY A 581 26.65 -17.24 38.66
C GLY A 581 27.95 -16.68 38.10
N ALA A 582 28.98 -16.53 38.94
CA ALA A 582 30.26 -15.92 38.58
C ALA A 582 31.41 -16.91 38.69
N ALA A 583 32.22 -17.08 37.63
CA ALA A 583 33.40 -17.95 37.62
C ALA A 583 34.52 -17.45 36.70
N THR A 584 35.48 -16.73 37.31
CA THR A 584 36.94 -16.76 37.07
C THR A 584 37.58 -16.99 35.67
N LYS A 585 38.39 -15.99 35.28
CA LYS A 585 39.82 -16.05 34.86
C LYS A 585 40.24 -16.53 33.45
N LYS A 586 40.95 -15.60 32.79
CA LYS A 586 42.28 -15.72 32.11
C LYS A 586 42.56 -16.91 31.16
N VAL A 587 42.87 -16.57 29.90
CA VAL A 587 44.25 -16.66 29.34
C VAL A 587 44.53 -15.33 28.59
N ALA A 588 45.80 -14.99 28.31
CA ALA A 588 46.18 -13.71 27.70
C ALA A 588 47.38 -13.85 26.73
N THR A 589 47.68 -12.72 26.06
CA THR A 589 48.96 -12.30 25.45
C THR A 589 49.44 -12.83 24.08
N LYS A 590 49.91 -11.85 23.29
CA LYS A 590 50.94 -11.90 22.22
C LYS A 590 50.49 -12.49 20.86
N VAL A 591 51.07 -12.07 19.73
CA VAL A 591 52.30 -11.26 19.48
C VAL A 591 51.98 -9.93 18.76
N ALA A 592 52.84 -8.93 18.90
CA ALA A 592 52.87 -7.69 18.12
C ALA A 592 54.30 -7.41 17.60
N THR A 593 54.47 -6.33 16.82
CA THR A 593 55.67 -5.98 16.01
C THR A 593 55.76 -6.77 14.69
N LYS A 594 56.40 -6.27 13.62
CA LYS A 594 57.30 -5.11 13.53
C LYS A 594 57.11 -4.36 12.21
N ALA A 595 57.23 -3.02 12.23
CA ALA A 595 57.25 -2.18 11.04
C ALA A 595 58.65 -1.60 10.82
N THR A 596 59.06 -1.42 9.56
CA THR A 596 60.21 -0.58 9.18
C THR A 596 60.03 -0.03 7.76
N LYS A 597 60.57 1.15 7.47
CA LYS A 597 60.37 1.88 6.20
C LYS A 597 61.47 1.56 5.18
N LYS A 598 61.12 1.62 3.89
CA LYS A 598 61.96 2.25 2.86
C LYS A 598 61.05 2.87 1.80
N ALA A 599 61.48 3.95 1.16
CA ALA A 599 60.73 4.64 0.11
C ALA A 599 61.65 4.92 -1.08
N ALA A 600 61.20 4.52 -2.27
CA ALA A 600 61.75 4.86 -3.58
C ALA A 600 60.64 4.59 -4.62
N SER A 601 60.63 5.35 -5.73
CA SER A 601 59.86 5.11 -6.97
C SER A 601 58.60 4.25 -6.85
N ALA A 602 57.45 4.89 -6.61
CA ALA A 602 56.15 4.22 -6.73
C ALA A 602 55.81 3.98 -8.21
N GLU A 603 56.15 2.80 -8.72
CA GLU A 603 55.62 2.31 -9.99
C GLU A 603 54.08 2.22 -9.91
N VAL A 604 53.40 2.63 -10.98
CA VAL A 604 51.93 2.59 -11.01
C VAL A 604 51.47 1.15 -11.23
N GLU A 605 51.02 0.49 -10.17
CA GLU A 605 50.55 -0.89 -10.18
C GLU A 605 49.35 -1.07 -11.14
N ILE A 606 49.53 -1.91 -12.17
CA ILE A 606 48.49 -2.17 -13.17
C ILE A 606 47.62 -3.32 -12.71
N SER A 607 46.45 -3.01 -12.15
CA SER A 607 45.44 -4.02 -11.80
C SER A 607 44.99 -4.84 -13.03
N SER A 608 45.11 -6.17 -12.98
CA SER A 608 44.74 -7.09 -14.07
C SER A 608 45.41 -6.75 -15.42
N PRO A 609 46.75 -6.88 -15.54
CA PRO A 609 47.47 -6.52 -16.77
C PRO A 609 47.06 -7.39 -17.96
N ASP A 610 46.79 -8.68 -17.74
CA ASP A 610 46.44 -9.68 -18.77
C ASP A 610 45.07 -9.45 -19.41
N ARG A 611 44.29 -8.49 -18.91
CA ARG A 611 42.94 -8.20 -19.43
C ARG A 611 43.03 -7.59 -20.82
N LEU A 612 42.53 -8.30 -21.84
CA LEU A 612 42.38 -7.78 -23.20
C LEU A 612 41.59 -6.47 -23.23
N VAL A 613 42.19 -5.42 -23.81
CA VAL A 613 41.60 -4.09 -24.02
C VAL A 613 41.10 -3.95 -25.46
N TYR A 614 41.86 -4.45 -26.43
CA TYR A 614 41.48 -4.51 -27.85
C TYR A 614 41.37 -5.97 -28.26
N LYS A 615 40.14 -6.53 -28.27
CA LYS A 615 39.96 -7.99 -28.36
C LYS A 615 40.34 -8.54 -29.73
N GLY A 616 40.00 -7.83 -30.81
CA GLY A 616 40.35 -8.22 -32.17
C GLY A 616 41.87 -8.27 -32.43
N ALA A 617 42.63 -7.36 -31.82
CA ALA A 617 44.09 -7.31 -31.93
C ALA A 617 44.82 -8.13 -30.84
N LYS A 618 44.10 -8.75 -29.90
CA LYS A 618 44.62 -9.48 -28.73
C LYS A 618 45.55 -8.66 -27.81
N ILE A 619 45.42 -7.34 -27.79
CA ILE A 619 46.26 -6.45 -26.98
C ILE A 619 45.70 -6.34 -25.56
N SER A 620 46.54 -6.64 -24.55
CA SER A 620 46.21 -6.58 -23.11
C SER A 620 46.37 -5.19 -22.50
N LYS A 621 45.95 -5.05 -21.24
CA LYS A 621 46.11 -3.81 -20.46
C LYS A 621 47.58 -3.57 -20.08
N GLY A 622 48.37 -4.63 -19.94
CA GLY A 622 49.83 -4.56 -19.84
C GLY A 622 50.43 -3.93 -21.10
N ASP A 623 50.22 -4.56 -22.26
CA ASP A 623 50.77 -4.12 -23.55
C ASP A 623 50.48 -2.65 -23.86
N VAL A 624 49.24 -2.18 -23.60
CA VAL A 624 48.87 -0.76 -23.78
C VAL A 624 49.69 0.15 -22.88
N ALA A 625 49.92 -0.23 -21.61
CA ALA A 625 50.71 0.57 -20.69
C ALA A 625 52.21 0.51 -21.01
N ASP A 626 52.72 -0.64 -21.45
CA ASP A 626 54.12 -0.78 -21.89
C ASP A 626 54.41 -0.01 -23.19
N TYR A 627 53.45 0.04 -24.12
CA TYR A 627 53.49 0.98 -25.23
C TYR A 627 53.59 2.44 -24.75
N TYR A 628 52.71 2.88 -23.84
CA TYR A 628 52.75 4.24 -23.30
C TYR A 628 54.01 4.56 -22.47
N ARG A 629 54.64 3.55 -21.84
CA ARG A 629 55.99 3.68 -21.25
C ARG A 629 57.05 3.87 -22.34
N GLY A 630 57.03 3.05 -23.39
CA GLY A 630 58.00 3.11 -24.49
C GLY A 630 57.95 4.41 -25.32
N VAL A 631 56.79 5.05 -25.45
CA VAL A 631 56.64 6.36 -26.12
C VAL A 631 56.59 7.56 -25.15
N ALA A 632 56.86 7.34 -23.85
CA ALA A 632 56.67 8.35 -22.79
C ALA A 632 57.40 9.66 -23.09
N ASP A 633 58.70 9.59 -23.41
CA ASP A 633 59.55 10.78 -23.63
C ASP A 633 59.11 11.63 -24.83
N TRP A 634 58.42 11.01 -25.80
CA TRP A 634 57.90 11.68 -26.99
C TRP A 634 56.51 12.28 -26.77
N ILE A 635 55.65 11.59 -26.01
CA ILE A 635 54.25 11.98 -25.82
C ILE A 635 54.02 12.89 -24.60
N LEU A 636 54.78 12.71 -23.51
CA LEU A 636 54.61 13.48 -22.28
C LEU A 636 54.89 14.99 -22.46
N PRO A 637 55.90 15.44 -23.22
CA PRO A 637 56.09 16.87 -23.50
C PRO A 637 54.91 17.54 -24.21
N GLN A 638 54.09 16.76 -24.94
CA GLN A 638 52.89 17.25 -25.64
C GLN A 638 51.62 17.18 -24.79
N LEU A 639 51.56 16.28 -23.80
CA LEU A 639 50.40 16.09 -22.90
C LEU A 639 50.52 16.83 -21.57
N ALA A 640 51.73 17.09 -21.08
CA ALA A 640 51.98 17.74 -19.79
C ALA A 640 51.34 19.14 -19.76
N ASN A 641 50.76 19.49 -18.61
CA ASN A 641 50.10 20.77 -18.34
C ASN A 641 48.96 21.16 -19.31
N ARG A 642 48.44 20.22 -20.11
CA ARG A 642 47.25 20.46 -20.97
C ARG A 642 45.95 19.97 -20.32
N PRO A 643 44.80 20.62 -20.59
CA PRO A 643 43.50 20.06 -20.24
C PRO A 643 43.23 18.78 -21.04
N LEU A 644 42.81 17.70 -20.37
CA LEU A 644 42.52 16.41 -20.99
C LEU A 644 41.03 16.06 -20.83
N SER A 645 40.39 15.59 -21.91
CA SER A 645 39.09 14.90 -21.84
C SER A 645 39.33 13.41 -22.02
N LEU A 646 39.08 12.61 -20.97
CA LEU A 646 39.41 11.19 -20.96
C LEU A 646 38.23 10.36 -21.48
N VAL A 647 38.45 9.54 -22.51
CA VAL A 647 37.50 8.49 -22.88
C VAL A 647 37.78 7.26 -22.02
N ARG A 648 36.76 6.75 -21.31
CA ARG A 648 36.83 5.49 -20.57
C ARG A 648 35.92 4.45 -21.20
N CYS A 649 36.49 3.28 -21.49
CA CYS A 649 35.78 2.11 -21.99
C CYS A 649 35.97 0.96 -20.97
N PRO A 650 35.07 0.78 -19.98
CA PRO A 650 35.28 -0.14 -18.87
C PRO A 650 35.41 -1.62 -19.26
N ASP A 651 34.93 -2.01 -20.45
CA ASP A 651 34.82 -3.40 -20.92
C ASP A 651 35.70 -3.74 -22.14
N GLY A 652 36.69 -2.88 -22.41
CA GLY A 652 37.53 -2.89 -23.61
C GLY A 652 37.09 -1.82 -24.60
N ALA A 653 37.95 -1.50 -25.57
CA ALA A 653 37.69 -0.48 -26.61
C ALA A 653 36.48 -0.83 -27.49
N ASP A 654 36.18 -2.12 -27.63
CA ASP A 654 35.03 -2.66 -28.37
C ASP A 654 33.69 -2.53 -27.58
N GLY A 655 33.73 -1.98 -26.36
CA GLY A 655 32.57 -1.83 -25.46
C GLY A 655 32.01 -0.41 -25.38
N GLN A 656 31.02 -0.17 -24.50
CA GLN A 656 30.51 1.19 -24.29
C GLN A 656 31.57 2.08 -23.63
N CYS A 657 31.90 3.17 -24.32
CA CYS A 657 32.81 4.21 -23.85
C CYS A 657 32.05 5.48 -23.44
N PHE A 658 32.59 6.23 -22.47
CA PHE A 658 32.06 7.56 -22.10
C PHE A 658 33.18 8.57 -21.83
N PHE A 659 32.88 9.86 -22.00
CA PHE A 659 33.80 10.96 -21.69
C PHE A 659 33.76 11.33 -20.20
N GLN A 660 34.92 11.35 -19.56
CA GLN A 660 35.14 11.98 -18.26
C GLN A 660 35.88 13.31 -18.45
N LYS A 661 35.23 14.42 -18.06
CA LYS A 661 35.84 15.77 -18.01
C LYS A 661 36.28 16.18 -16.60
N HIS A 662 35.47 15.87 -15.58
CA HIS A 662 35.81 16.21 -14.19
C HIS A 662 36.93 15.32 -13.64
N HIS A 663 37.79 15.88 -12.80
CA HIS A 663 38.82 15.15 -12.06
C HIS A 663 38.20 14.06 -11.16
N ALA A 664 38.94 12.97 -10.93
CA ALA A 664 38.61 11.97 -9.93
C ALA A 664 39.88 11.54 -9.18
N ALA A 665 39.77 11.31 -7.87
CA ALA A 665 40.89 10.93 -7.01
C ALA A 665 41.63 9.64 -7.44
N THR A 666 41.01 8.82 -8.31
CA THR A 666 41.62 7.62 -8.91
C THR A 666 42.60 7.91 -10.05
N LEU A 667 42.83 9.17 -10.42
CA LEU A 667 43.82 9.59 -11.43
C LEU A 667 45.23 9.80 -10.88
N GLY A 668 45.43 9.72 -9.56
CA GLY A 668 46.72 9.92 -8.91
C GLY A 668 47.14 11.40 -8.79
N ALA A 669 48.24 11.66 -8.09
CA ALA A 669 48.69 13.01 -7.75
C ALA A 669 49.25 13.80 -8.95
N ASN A 670 49.68 13.12 -10.02
CA ASN A 670 50.31 13.74 -11.18
C ASN A 670 49.29 14.33 -12.19
N VAL A 671 47.99 14.03 -12.01
CA VAL A 671 46.90 14.64 -12.79
C VAL A 671 46.17 15.61 -11.87
N GLN A 672 46.16 16.89 -12.23
CA GLN A 672 45.57 17.96 -11.40
C GLN A 672 44.25 18.46 -11.99
N ALA A 673 43.40 19.04 -11.14
CA ALA A 673 42.21 19.74 -11.59
C ALA A 673 42.56 21.20 -11.90
N ILE A 674 42.15 21.67 -13.08
CA ILE A 674 42.26 23.08 -13.50
C ILE A 674 40.88 23.56 -13.93
N SER A 675 40.53 24.81 -13.61
CA SER A 675 39.24 25.36 -14.02
C SER A 675 39.29 25.89 -15.45
N LEU A 676 38.22 25.65 -16.22
CA LEU A 676 38.09 26.02 -17.62
C LEU A 676 36.95 27.01 -17.81
N LYS A 677 37.23 28.15 -18.44
CA LYS A 677 36.27 29.22 -18.68
C LYS A 677 35.44 28.91 -19.94
N GLN A 678 34.16 28.61 -19.75
CA GLN A 678 33.19 28.27 -20.79
C GLN A 678 32.15 29.39 -20.98
N LYS A 679 31.29 29.27 -22.01
CA LYS A 679 30.25 30.27 -22.32
C LYS A 679 29.19 30.43 -21.21
N SER A 680 29.03 29.44 -20.34
CA SER A 680 28.08 29.42 -19.22
C SER A 680 28.67 29.83 -17.87
N GLY A 681 30.00 30.01 -17.77
CA GLY A 681 30.71 30.24 -16.50
C GLY A 681 32.09 29.59 -16.49
N ALA A 682 32.75 29.57 -15.33
CA ALA A 682 33.93 28.73 -15.11
C ALA A 682 33.49 27.40 -14.49
N GLU A 683 34.04 26.29 -15.02
CA GLU A 683 33.84 24.91 -14.54
C GLU A 683 35.16 24.35 -13.97
#